data_AF-A0A8T7HVH8-F1
#
_entry.id   AF-A0A8T7HVH8-F1
#
_cell.length_a   1.000
_cell.length_b   1.000
_cell.length_c   1.000
_cell.angle_alpha   90.00
_cell.angle_beta   90.00
_cell.angle_gamma   90.00
#
_symmetry.space_group_name_H-M   'P 1'
#
loop_
_entity.id
_entity.type
_entity.pdbx_description
1 polymer ?
#
loop_
_entity_poly.entity_id
_entity_poly.type
_entity_poly.pdbx_seq_one_letter_code
_entity_poly.pdbx_strand_id
1 'polypeptide(L)'
;ETITSTDPYSVSLAMNGEYSQFVNLTDADLYPDGWDGHTVPTITDPEDAVIYEMHLRDFSAFDSSVSANYRGKYLAFTEAGSDGVSHLSALQAAGLTHIHLLPVNDIATINEFSNLIVDIDSTIGDLCRVNPDANVCGSQDESATIKSVLESYSPLSEQAQALVNDMRGYDSFNWGYDPKHFNVPDGIYATEASGVARIKEFRAMVKSIHDMGLRLVTDVVYNHTNSAGTFDNSVFDKVVPGYYHRRDIYTGSVTQGTCCNDTELYNTMMDKFMKDSLLLWTQAYGIDGFRFDIMSHGSKAQMLAARDLVQTIDPDNYFYGEGWYRGDGYDSTAANQENMAGTEIATFNDRLRDAVRYADMFKADGNTASQDIVKLGMAGQLADYILLGSNGVAASGSGFNPSSYALDPADVINYVSKHDNETLWDMLQFQLPYATPLAERVRIANMAAAVPLMSQGIPFLQLGGDMLRSKSLDKNSYDSGDWFNQVDYTQQSNNWNVGLPLAQDNSYRWYADPNSDDLSISELAASGNTRPYAADIQFASTVFKEFLSIRRDSKLFRLTTAEDVIARVGFHNLDRNQTHGVIVMSIDDGIGLTDLDPNHDAIVVVMNATANEIQHTVATASGFELHPTQVASSDAVVAGASFSAGVDEGTFTVPARTMAVFVKPQMGAQGEGLAATATAGAPDVVPYGDTVAYIRGDMNGWSTDDALEYVGGGIYRIAIDLTAGQTYNFKFASEDWSTINFGAESAATNAVTVDTDKTLFRTNDNLVINVANSGSYFFEVDASEPEAPVLHVRNTDVFADTAIYVRGGINGWGTASELVHMGEGIYKVIVDVGANTGAQEFKIASADWATVDISYGDGNPQVIEDEAKLLGPGAGLSNMTMDFSTSGEYTFILDASDRELRYLSVHQTQMYGSETIYLRGVNTWDAVDVLAYQGDSVYAIDVSLSAGTYNFKFADANWGAINYGLNSDDKIMLLGEPRTLIYNAGDIEIVIPAAGTYRFEVIGPNDTQPQMRVIAL
;
A
#
# COMPACT_ATOMS: atom_id res chain seq x y z
N GLU A 1 8.76 9.52 -50.31
CA GLU A 1 9.10 10.91 -49.98
C GLU A 1 10.59 11.16 -50.22
N THR A 2 11.00 12.41 -50.45
CA THR A 2 12.40 12.86 -50.25
C THR A 2 12.39 13.77 -49.03
N ILE A 3 12.92 13.29 -47.92
CA ILE A 3 12.84 13.95 -46.62
C ILE A 3 14.25 14.15 -46.07
N THR A 4 14.49 15.29 -45.45
CA THR A 4 15.65 15.52 -44.60
C THR A 4 15.25 15.26 -43.15
N SER A 5 16.05 14.47 -42.45
CA SER A 5 15.88 14.19 -41.02
C SER A 5 17.24 14.22 -40.34
N THR A 6 17.26 14.63 -39.08
CA THR A 6 18.41 14.46 -38.19
C THR A 6 18.62 12.97 -37.87
N ASP A 7 19.80 12.65 -37.35
CA ASP A 7 20.15 11.29 -36.93
C ASP A 7 19.42 10.94 -35.61
N PRO A 8 18.68 9.82 -35.53
CA PRO A 8 18.14 9.33 -34.26
C PRO A 8 19.22 9.13 -33.17
N TYR A 9 20.46 8.84 -33.56
CA TYR A 9 21.63 8.67 -32.69
C TYR A 9 22.46 9.97 -32.55
N SER A 10 21.87 11.14 -32.80
CA SER A 10 22.57 12.42 -32.60
C SER A 10 23.16 12.50 -31.19
N VAL A 11 24.41 12.97 -31.10
CA VAL A 11 25.13 13.23 -29.83
C VAL A 11 25.43 14.71 -29.61
N SER A 12 25.09 15.55 -30.60
CA SER A 12 25.18 17.00 -30.56
C SER A 12 24.29 17.58 -31.66
N LEU A 13 23.85 18.82 -31.50
CA LEU A 13 22.87 19.47 -32.36
C LEU A 13 23.25 20.93 -32.65
N ALA A 14 22.82 21.41 -33.81
CA ALA A 14 22.63 22.85 -34.02
C ALA A 14 21.41 23.33 -33.23
N MET A 15 21.30 24.65 -33.06
CA MET A 15 20.17 25.30 -32.40
C MET A 15 18.82 24.77 -32.90
N ASN A 16 17.90 24.55 -31.96
CA ASN A 16 16.56 24.00 -32.12
C ASN A 16 16.51 22.59 -32.73
N GLY A 17 17.63 21.85 -32.67
CA GLY A 17 17.74 20.51 -33.24
C GLY A 17 17.58 20.48 -34.77
N GLU A 18 17.91 21.58 -35.48
CA GLU A 18 17.74 21.67 -36.94
C GLU A 18 18.69 20.75 -37.72
N TYR A 19 19.89 20.51 -37.18
CA TYR A 19 20.92 19.67 -37.78
C TYR A 19 21.64 18.85 -36.72
N SER A 20 21.91 17.59 -37.03
CA SER A 20 22.86 16.77 -36.27
C SER A 20 24.27 17.32 -36.46
N GLN A 21 25.04 17.33 -35.38
CA GLN A 21 26.45 17.69 -35.43
C GLN A 21 27.31 16.45 -35.16
N PHE A 22 28.30 16.23 -36.03
CA PHE A 22 29.30 15.19 -35.82
C PHE A 22 30.28 15.62 -34.74
N VAL A 23 30.27 14.90 -33.61
CA VAL A 23 31.12 15.15 -32.44
C VAL A 23 31.65 13.82 -31.91
N ASN A 24 32.90 13.79 -31.45
CA ASN A 24 33.45 12.68 -30.69
C ASN A 24 33.40 13.01 -29.20
N LEU A 25 32.48 12.39 -28.45
CA LEU A 25 32.28 12.68 -27.01
C LEU A 25 33.50 12.37 -26.12
N THR A 26 34.51 11.67 -26.66
CA THR A 26 35.79 11.36 -25.97
C THR A 26 36.88 12.41 -26.22
N ASP A 27 36.62 13.45 -27.02
CA ASP A 27 37.58 14.53 -27.22
C ASP A 27 37.80 15.30 -25.90
N ALA A 28 39.07 15.48 -25.52
CA ALA A 28 39.45 16.05 -24.23
C ALA A 28 38.97 17.50 -24.04
N ASP A 29 38.72 18.24 -25.12
CA ASP A 29 38.18 19.60 -25.07
C ASP A 29 36.67 19.63 -24.79
N LEU A 30 36.00 18.48 -24.68
CA LEU A 30 34.60 18.33 -24.26
C LEU A 30 34.46 17.97 -22.78
N TYR A 31 35.56 17.80 -22.05
CA TYR A 31 35.53 17.57 -20.61
C TYR A 31 35.69 18.90 -19.86
N PRO A 32 34.90 19.14 -18.79
CA PRO A 32 35.19 20.21 -17.85
C PRO A 32 36.47 19.90 -17.08
N ASP A 33 37.09 20.95 -16.51
CA ASP A 33 38.30 20.78 -15.70
C ASP A 33 38.06 19.81 -14.54
N GLY A 34 38.91 18.79 -14.43
CA GLY A 34 38.83 17.77 -13.39
C GLY A 34 37.75 16.70 -13.61
N TRP A 35 37.13 16.60 -14.79
CA TRP A 35 36.21 15.51 -15.14
C TRP A 35 36.85 14.13 -14.96
N ASP A 36 38.04 13.92 -15.53
CA ASP A 36 38.72 12.64 -15.43
C ASP A 36 39.20 12.39 -14.00
N GLY A 37 38.67 11.34 -13.37
CA GLY A 37 39.07 10.90 -12.04
C GLY A 37 38.49 11.71 -10.87
N HIS A 38 37.45 12.52 -11.10
CA HIS A 38 36.65 13.01 -9.97
C HIS A 38 35.98 11.86 -9.23
N THR A 39 35.69 12.07 -7.96
CA THR A 39 35.01 11.07 -7.13
C THR A 39 33.53 11.05 -7.51
N VAL A 40 33.03 9.89 -7.93
CA VAL A 40 31.60 9.61 -8.04
C VAL A 40 31.14 9.02 -6.70
N PRO A 41 30.13 9.59 -6.02
CA PRO A 41 29.57 9.02 -4.81
C PRO A 41 28.97 7.64 -5.08
N THR A 42 29.11 6.70 -4.15
CA THR A 42 28.56 5.35 -4.26
C THR A 42 27.57 5.08 -3.14
N ILE A 43 26.62 4.17 -3.36
CA ILE A 43 25.75 3.62 -2.32
C ILE A 43 26.01 2.12 -2.18
N THR A 44 25.69 1.54 -1.02
CA THR A 44 25.91 0.09 -0.83
C THR A 44 24.70 -0.69 -1.31
N ASP A 45 23.53 -0.24 -0.88
CA ASP A 45 22.25 -0.89 -1.11
C ASP A 45 21.26 0.12 -1.71
N PRO A 46 20.34 -0.26 -2.62
CA PRO A 46 19.35 0.67 -3.19
C PRO A 46 18.55 1.45 -2.14
N GLU A 47 18.25 0.85 -0.99
CA GLU A 47 17.49 1.44 0.13
C GLU A 47 18.25 2.54 0.87
N ASP A 48 19.57 2.65 0.64
CA ASP A 48 20.38 3.80 1.05
C ASP A 48 19.97 5.08 0.30
N ALA A 49 19.28 4.95 -0.85
CA ALA A 49 18.87 6.08 -1.64
C ALA A 49 17.79 6.92 -0.93
N VAL A 50 17.93 8.25 -1.06
CA VAL A 50 16.89 9.25 -0.83
C VAL A 50 16.95 10.16 -2.05
N ILE A 51 15.86 10.23 -2.80
CA ILE A 51 15.82 10.84 -4.12
C ILE A 51 15.08 12.17 -4.06
N TYR A 52 15.67 13.23 -4.59
CA TYR A 52 15.08 14.57 -4.64
C TYR A 52 14.90 15.02 -6.09
N GLU A 53 13.66 15.01 -6.55
CA GLU A 53 13.23 15.35 -7.90
C GLU A 53 13.20 16.85 -8.13
N MET A 54 13.82 17.32 -9.21
CA MET A 54 13.83 18.73 -9.57
C MET A 54 13.84 18.96 -11.08
N HIS A 55 13.41 20.15 -11.48
CA HIS A 55 13.56 20.66 -12.84
C HIS A 55 14.69 21.69 -12.87
N LEU A 56 15.49 21.69 -13.94
CA LEU A 56 16.66 22.56 -14.10
C LEU A 56 16.31 24.05 -14.01
N ARG A 57 15.17 24.43 -14.59
CA ARG A 57 14.72 25.83 -14.54
C ARG A 57 14.20 26.21 -13.16
N ASP A 58 13.36 25.36 -12.55
CA ASP A 58 12.83 25.57 -11.19
C ASP A 58 13.96 25.75 -10.18
N PHE A 59 15.06 25.00 -10.35
CA PHE A 59 16.20 25.03 -9.45
C PHE A 59 16.84 26.41 -9.31
N SER A 60 16.84 27.26 -10.36
CA SER A 60 17.66 28.48 -10.36
C SER A 60 17.10 29.69 -11.08
N ALA A 61 15.96 29.60 -11.79
CA ALA A 61 15.39 30.72 -12.54
C ALA A 61 15.14 31.98 -11.68
N PHE A 62 14.73 31.78 -10.42
CA PHE A 62 14.48 32.86 -9.47
C PHE A 62 15.59 33.06 -8.43
N ASP A 63 16.65 32.26 -8.47
CA ASP A 63 17.73 32.40 -7.51
C ASP A 63 18.59 33.62 -7.89
N SER A 64 18.35 34.72 -7.18
CA SER A 64 19.06 35.98 -7.43
C SER A 64 20.56 35.92 -7.06
N SER A 65 20.96 34.93 -6.24
CA SER A 65 22.35 34.68 -5.90
C SER A 65 23.12 33.99 -7.04
N VAL A 66 22.40 33.36 -7.98
CA VAL A 66 22.96 32.81 -9.22
C VAL A 66 23.22 33.92 -10.23
N SER A 67 24.35 33.84 -10.93
CA SER A 67 24.70 34.72 -12.05
C SER A 67 23.59 34.72 -13.10
N ALA A 68 23.17 35.90 -13.56
CA ALA A 68 21.99 36.03 -14.43
C ALA A 68 22.04 35.20 -15.72
N ASN A 69 23.23 34.97 -16.29
CA ASN A 69 23.43 34.15 -17.48
C ASN A 69 23.40 32.63 -17.20
N TYR A 70 23.41 32.21 -15.93
CA TYR A 70 23.34 30.80 -15.52
C TYR A 70 22.00 30.43 -14.88
N ARG A 71 21.09 31.38 -14.64
CA ARG A 71 19.75 31.09 -14.13
C ARG A 71 18.96 30.24 -15.11
N GLY A 72 18.44 29.12 -14.61
CA GLY A 72 17.76 28.10 -15.40
C GLY A 72 18.69 27.33 -16.35
N LYS A 73 19.99 27.28 -16.08
CA LYS A 73 21.00 26.61 -16.92
C LYS A 73 21.76 25.54 -16.14
N TYR A 74 22.43 24.63 -16.85
CA TYR A 74 23.30 23.60 -16.25
C TYR A 74 24.36 24.20 -15.30
N LEU A 75 24.93 25.35 -15.68
CA LEU A 75 26.01 25.98 -14.91
C LEU A 75 25.56 26.56 -13.56
N ALA A 76 24.26 26.69 -13.27
CA ALA A 76 23.78 27.11 -11.94
C ALA A 76 24.30 26.20 -10.82
N PHE A 77 24.43 24.89 -11.08
CA PHE A 77 24.95 23.92 -10.12
C PHE A 77 26.42 24.11 -9.78
N THR A 78 27.16 24.87 -10.60
CA THR A 78 28.60 25.13 -10.40
C THR A 78 28.86 26.33 -9.46
N GLU A 79 27.82 27.08 -9.10
CA GLU A 79 27.95 28.24 -8.22
C GLU A 79 27.79 27.85 -6.75
N ALA A 80 28.84 27.27 -6.16
CA ALA A 80 28.85 26.72 -4.78
C ALA A 80 28.38 27.66 -3.66
N GLY A 81 28.26 28.97 -3.91
CA GLY A 81 27.76 29.96 -2.97
C GLY A 81 26.33 30.44 -3.23
N SER A 82 25.63 29.87 -4.23
CA SER A 82 24.23 30.19 -4.47
C SER A 82 23.33 29.58 -3.40
N ASP A 83 22.14 30.18 -3.23
CA ASP A 83 21.16 29.73 -2.25
C ASP A 83 20.67 28.31 -2.59
N GLY A 84 20.43 28.01 -3.88
CA GLY A 84 20.05 26.67 -4.34
C GLY A 84 21.12 25.61 -4.07
N VAL A 85 22.40 25.88 -4.37
CA VAL A 85 23.49 24.91 -4.11
C VAL A 85 23.75 24.75 -2.61
N SER A 86 23.66 25.85 -1.84
CA SER A 86 23.76 25.80 -0.38
C SER A 86 22.64 24.98 0.25
N HIS A 87 21.43 25.09 -0.30
CA HIS A 87 20.27 24.29 0.12
C HIS A 87 20.49 22.80 -0.15
N LEU A 88 20.92 22.43 -1.36
CA LEU A 88 21.23 21.03 -1.69
C LEU A 88 22.36 20.48 -0.81
N SER A 89 23.40 21.26 -0.54
CA SER A 89 24.48 20.88 0.37
C SER A 89 23.96 20.63 1.79
N ALA A 90 22.99 21.42 2.26
CA ALA A 90 22.37 21.21 3.57
C ALA A 90 21.50 19.95 3.62
N LEU A 91 20.78 19.62 2.54
CA LEU A 91 20.03 18.37 2.43
C LEU A 91 20.97 17.15 2.34
N GLN A 92 22.05 17.25 1.57
CA GLN A 92 23.09 16.21 1.48
C GLN A 92 23.72 15.96 2.85
N ALA A 93 24.08 17.04 3.56
CA ALA A 93 24.61 16.94 4.92
C ALA A 93 23.60 16.39 5.93
N ALA A 94 22.30 16.41 5.63
CA ALA A 94 21.25 15.77 6.42
C ALA A 94 21.00 14.31 6.03
N GLY A 95 21.34 13.88 4.80
CA GLY A 95 21.17 12.49 4.37
C GLY A 95 20.62 12.30 2.96
N LEU A 96 20.43 13.37 2.18
CA LEU A 96 20.08 13.25 0.77
C LEU A 96 21.24 12.59 -0.01
N THR A 97 20.92 11.66 -0.92
CA THR A 97 21.93 10.94 -1.69
C THR A 97 21.79 11.13 -3.20
N HIS A 98 20.58 11.39 -3.72
CA HIS A 98 20.34 11.48 -5.17
C HIS A 98 19.55 12.74 -5.54
N ILE A 99 19.91 13.31 -6.69
CA ILE A 99 19.09 14.26 -7.44
C ILE A 99 18.46 13.50 -8.61
N HIS A 100 17.15 13.63 -8.79
CA HIS A 100 16.47 13.22 -10.02
C HIS A 100 16.13 14.47 -10.84
N LEU A 101 16.75 14.63 -12.00
CA LEU A 101 16.40 15.69 -12.93
C LEU A 101 15.27 15.25 -13.87
N LEU A 102 14.22 16.07 -13.96
CA LEU A 102 13.24 16.03 -15.06
C LEU A 102 13.95 16.02 -16.43
N PRO A 103 13.27 15.63 -17.52
CA PRO A 103 13.89 15.40 -18.82
C PRO A 103 14.94 16.44 -19.22
N VAL A 104 16.16 15.95 -19.46
CA VAL A 104 17.32 16.79 -19.81
C VAL A 104 17.79 16.58 -21.25
N ASN A 105 17.16 15.66 -21.98
CA ASN A 105 17.40 15.43 -23.39
C ASN A 105 16.76 16.55 -24.24
N ASP A 106 17.20 16.71 -25.49
CA ASP A 106 16.63 17.65 -26.45
C ASP A 106 15.13 17.40 -26.67
N ILE A 107 14.32 18.39 -26.31
CA ILE A 107 12.87 18.39 -26.40
C ILE A 107 12.38 19.22 -27.59
N ALA A 108 11.10 19.05 -27.93
CA ALA A 108 10.50 19.73 -29.08
C ALA A 108 9.70 20.99 -28.74
N THR A 109 9.39 21.21 -27.45
CA THR A 109 8.36 22.14 -26.98
C THR A 109 8.87 23.51 -26.56
N ILE A 110 10.19 23.72 -26.50
CA ILE A 110 10.79 25.03 -26.24
C ILE A 110 11.65 25.44 -27.43
N ASN A 111 11.54 26.71 -27.83
CA ASN A 111 12.32 27.27 -28.92
C ASN A 111 13.69 27.75 -28.43
N GLU A 112 14.78 27.27 -29.03
CA GLU A 112 16.14 27.68 -28.64
C GLU A 112 16.61 29.04 -29.22
N PHE A 113 15.81 29.69 -30.09
CA PHE A 113 16.14 31.01 -30.64
C PHE A 113 15.82 32.12 -29.65
N SER A 114 16.85 32.70 -29.04
CA SER A 114 16.72 33.74 -27.99
C SER A 114 15.88 34.96 -28.35
N ASN A 115 15.76 35.32 -29.64
CA ASN A 115 14.92 36.43 -30.08
C ASN A 115 13.41 36.09 -30.12
N LEU A 116 13.04 34.82 -29.97
CA LEU A 116 11.66 34.35 -29.87
C LEU A 116 11.25 34.05 -28.43
N ILE A 117 12.23 33.95 -27.53
CA ILE A 117 12.01 33.66 -26.11
C ILE A 117 11.50 34.91 -25.37
N VAL A 118 10.50 34.72 -24.53
CA VAL A 118 9.90 35.72 -23.63
C VAL A 118 9.67 35.08 -22.26
N ASP A 119 10.61 35.31 -21.35
CA ASP A 119 10.50 34.92 -19.94
C ASP A 119 9.92 36.05 -19.08
N ILE A 120 9.64 35.79 -17.80
CA ILE A 120 9.03 36.75 -16.86
C ILE A 120 9.82 38.06 -16.66
N ASP A 121 11.13 38.07 -16.89
CA ASP A 121 11.97 39.27 -16.81
C ASP A 121 11.95 40.10 -18.11
N SER A 122 11.33 39.57 -19.18
CA SER A 122 11.10 40.29 -20.43
C SER A 122 10.02 41.36 -20.27
N THR A 123 9.93 42.27 -21.23
CA THR A 123 8.91 43.33 -21.20
C THR A 123 7.60 42.87 -21.85
N ILE A 124 6.50 43.55 -21.54
CA ILE A 124 5.23 43.36 -22.26
C ILE A 124 5.40 43.64 -23.76
N GLY A 125 6.23 44.61 -24.14
CA GLY A 125 6.56 44.88 -25.54
C GLY A 125 7.24 43.69 -26.24
N ASP A 126 8.08 42.94 -25.52
CA ASP A 126 8.71 41.71 -26.05
C ASP A 126 7.67 40.61 -26.28
N LEU A 127 6.73 40.42 -25.34
CA LEU A 127 5.61 39.49 -25.52
C LEU A 127 4.76 39.88 -26.72
N CYS A 128 4.35 41.14 -26.83
CA CYS A 128 3.51 41.62 -27.92
C CYS A 128 4.18 41.55 -29.30
N ARG A 129 5.51 41.50 -29.34
CA ARG A 129 6.27 41.31 -30.58
C ARG A 129 6.16 39.87 -31.10
N VAL A 130 6.14 38.87 -30.22
CA VAL A 130 6.05 37.45 -30.60
C VAL A 130 4.61 36.92 -30.60
N ASN A 131 3.76 37.47 -29.74
CA ASN A 131 2.33 37.19 -29.63
C ASN A 131 1.51 38.51 -29.63
N PRO A 132 1.19 39.07 -30.80
CA PRO A 132 0.43 40.33 -30.92
C PRO A 132 -1.00 40.25 -30.39
N ASP A 133 -1.54 39.03 -30.25
CA ASP A 133 -2.90 38.76 -29.80
C ASP A 133 -2.99 38.55 -28.28
N ALA A 134 -1.85 38.60 -27.55
CA ALA A 134 -1.84 38.52 -26.09
C ALA A 134 -2.71 39.61 -25.46
N ASN A 135 -3.46 39.27 -24.42
CA ASN A 135 -4.50 40.14 -23.82
C ASN A 135 -3.92 41.43 -23.21
N VAL A 136 -2.64 41.39 -22.82
CA VAL A 136 -1.91 42.53 -22.25
C VAL A 136 -1.46 43.56 -23.29
N CYS A 137 -1.50 43.20 -24.58
CA CYS A 137 -1.06 44.08 -25.66
C CYS A 137 -1.98 45.28 -25.85
N GLY A 138 -1.42 46.49 -25.79
CA GLY A 138 -2.16 47.75 -25.84
C GLY A 138 -2.97 48.08 -24.58
N SER A 139 -2.99 47.20 -23.57
CA SER A 139 -3.67 47.41 -22.29
C SER A 139 -2.70 47.66 -21.12
N GLN A 140 -1.47 47.13 -21.20
CA GLN A 140 -0.38 47.34 -20.25
C GLN A 140 0.72 48.23 -20.84
N ASP A 141 1.57 48.81 -19.98
CA ASP A 141 2.77 49.54 -20.41
C ASP A 141 3.77 48.58 -21.07
N GLU A 142 4.12 48.83 -22.33
CA GLU A 142 5.06 48.00 -23.10
C GLU A 142 6.46 47.91 -22.45
N SER A 143 6.82 48.88 -21.59
CA SER A 143 8.10 48.88 -20.87
C SER A 143 8.06 48.18 -19.52
N ALA A 144 6.88 47.81 -19.01
CA ALA A 144 6.75 47.02 -17.79
C ALA A 144 7.28 45.60 -18.01
N THR A 145 7.94 45.03 -17.01
CA THR A 145 8.31 43.61 -17.06
C THR A 145 7.09 42.75 -16.82
N ILE A 146 7.03 41.59 -17.45
CA ILE A 146 5.94 40.62 -17.28
C ILE A 146 5.77 40.27 -15.80
N LYS A 147 6.88 40.05 -15.07
CA LYS A 147 6.89 39.83 -13.63
C LYS A 147 6.19 40.95 -12.85
N SER A 148 6.50 42.22 -13.15
CA SER A 148 5.86 43.35 -12.46
C SER A 148 4.36 43.44 -12.71
N VAL A 149 3.91 43.00 -13.90
CA VAL A 149 2.49 42.93 -14.25
C VAL A 149 1.82 41.77 -13.52
N LEU A 150 2.43 40.59 -13.47
CA LEU A 150 1.94 39.44 -12.70
C LEU A 150 1.80 39.76 -11.21
N GLU A 151 2.82 40.39 -10.61
CA GLU A 151 2.80 40.85 -9.21
C GLU A 151 1.72 41.91 -8.93
N SER A 152 1.24 42.62 -9.95
CA SER A 152 0.18 43.62 -9.82
C SER A 152 -1.23 43.03 -9.78
N TYR A 153 -1.41 41.79 -10.23
CA TYR A 153 -2.71 41.15 -10.29
C TYR A 153 -3.20 40.66 -8.93
N SER A 154 -4.53 40.63 -8.77
CA SER A 154 -5.13 39.98 -7.62
C SER A 154 -4.91 38.47 -7.71
N PRO A 155 -4.44 37.81 -6.65
CA PRO A 155 -4.30 36.35 -6.62
C PRO A 155 -5.61 35.58 -6.83
N LEU A 156 -6.75 36.21 -6.52
CA LEU A 156 -8.08 35.63 -6.70
C LEU A 156 -8.64 35.85 -8.13
N SER A 157 -7.85 36.38 -9.04
CA SER A 157 -8.27 36.68 -10.42
C SER A 157 -7.65 35.72 -11.43
N GLU A 158 -8.28 35.64 -12.59
CA GLU A 158 -7.83 34.84 -13.74
C GLU A 158 -6.71 35.53 -14.54
N GLN A 159 -6.30 36.74 -14.15
CA GLN A 159 -5.38 37.57 -14.94
C GLN A 159 -3.97 36.99 -15.02
N ALA A 160 -3.47 36.45 -13.90
CA ALA A 160 -2.13 35.85 -13.86
C ALA A 160 -2.04 34.63 -14.79
N GLN A 161 -2.97 33.68 -14.68
CA GLN A 161 -2.98 32.53 -15.58
C GLN A 161 -3.27 32.89 -17.03
N ALA A 162 -4.05 33.95 -17.29
CA ALA A 162 -4.29 34.39 -18.67
C ALA A 162 -3.00 34.94 -19.30
N LEU A 163 -2.22 35.73 -18.54
CA LEU A 163 -0.92 36.22 -19.00
C LEU A 163 0.09 35.08 -19.18
N VAL A 164 0.19 34.16 -18.22
CA VAL A 164 1.05 32.97 -18.37
C VAL A 164 0.60 32.13 -19.59
N ASN A 165 -0.70 31.94 -19.79
CA ASN A 165 -1.22 31.26 -20.98
C ASN A 165 -0.84 31.96 -22.29
N ASP A 166 -0.82 33.29 -22.31
CA ASP A 166 -0.39 34.07 -23.48
C ASP A 166 1.13 33.96 -23.75
N MET A 167 1.92 33.55 -22.74
CA MET A 167 3.37 33.29 -22.86
C MET A 167 3.69 31.87 -23.36
N ARG A 168 2.79 30.90 -23.19
CA ARG A 168 3.03 29.49 -23.54
C ARG A 168 3.52 29.34 -24.98
N GLY A 169 4.56 28.52 -25.15
CA GLY A 169 5.25 28.31 -26.44
C GLY A 169 6.23 29.42 -26.84
N TYR A 170 6.34 30.49 -26.05
CA TYR A 170 7.34 31.53 -26.20
C TYR A 170 8.26 31.68 -24.98
N ASP A 171 7.90 31.20 -23.81
CA ASP A 171 8.81 31.19 -22.66
C ASP A 171 9.79 30.00 -22.72
N SER A 172 10.72 29.97 -21.77
CA SER A 172 11.73 28.92 -21.67
C SER A 172 11.30 27.78 -20.74
N PHE A 173 10.00 27.56 -20.53
CA PHE A 173 9.51 26.60 -19.56
C PHE A 173 8.73 25.46 -20.21
N ASN A 174 9.18 24.23 -19.97
CA ASN A 174 8.40 23.02 -20.12
C ASN A 174 9.03 21.96 -19.22
N TRP A 175 8.26 21.00 -18.68
CA TRP A 175 8.87 19.85 -17.98
C TRP A 175 9.75 19.00 -18.89
N GLY A 176 9.47 18.96 -20.19
CA GLY A 176 10.33 18.29 -21.17
C GLY A 176 9.96 16.85 -21.50
N TYR A 177 8.77 16.39 -21.12
CA TYR A 177 8.22 15.08 -21.54
C TYR A 177 7.76 15.10 -23.01
N ASP A 178 8.59 15.67 -23.90
CA ASP A 178 8.31 15.86 -25.32
C ASP A 178 9.56 15.51 -26.17
N PRO A 179 10.04 14.25 -26.17
CA PRO A 179 11.35 13.92 -26.72
C PRO A 179 11.44 14.18 -28.22
N LYS A 180 12.50 14.89 -28.62
CA LYS A 180 12.90 15.08 -30.02
C LYS A 180 14.14 14.24 -30.34
N HIS A 181 15.20 14.38 -29.55
CA HIS A 181 16.39 13.54 -29.61
C HIS A 181 16.78 13.06 -28.21
N PHE A 182 16.91 11.74 -28.03
CA PHE A 182 17.12 11.15 -26.70
C PHE A 182 18.57 11.20 -26.20
N ASN A 183 19.55 11.48 -27.06
CA ASN A 183 20.98 11.30 -26.80
C ASN A 183 21.78 12.61 -26.72
N VAL A 184 21.08 13.74 -26.63
CA VAL A 184 21.69 15.08 -26.63
C VAL A 184 21.13 15.86 -25.46
N PRO A 185 21.98 16.48 -24.59
CA PRO A 185 21.50 17.45 -23.62
C PRO A 185 20.73 18.58 -24.30
N ASP A 186 19.63 19.02 -23.71
CA ASP A 186 18.82 20.11 -24.24
C ASP A 186 19.62 21.42 -24.34
N GLY A 187 19.49 22.12 -25.47
CA GLY A 187 20.20 23.39 -25.68
C GLY A 187 19.58 24.55 -24.90
N ILE A 188 18.30 24.46 -24.48
CA ILE A 188 17.66 25.52 -23.69
C ILE A 188 18.34 25.70 -22.33
N TYR A 189 18.90 24.65 -21.75
CA TYR A 189 19.60 24.72 -20.47
C TYR A 189 21.10 25.03 -20.61
N ALA A 190 21.61 25.17 -21.84
CA ALA A 190 22.96 25.61 -22.09
C ALA A 190 23.04 27.15 -22.23
N THR A 191 24.23 27.71 -22.01
CA THR A 191 24.48 29.14 -22.28
C THR A 191 24.58 29.45 -23.76
N GLU A 192 25.01 28.46 -24.56
CA GLU A 192 24.95 28.48 -26.02
C GLU A 192 24.32 27.18 -26.50
N ALA A 193 23.14 27.31 -27.10
CA ALA A 193 22.38 26.17 -27.58
C ALA A 193 23.08 25.47 -28.76
N SER A 194 23.78 26.21 -29.63
CA SER A 194 24.41 25.60 -30.80
C SER A 194 25.76 24.93 -30.49
N GLY A 195 25.87 23.65 -30.82
CA GLY A 195 27.13 22.93 -30.81
C GLY A 195 27.50 22.33 -29.46
N VAL A 196 28.77 22.44 -29.06
CA VAL A 196 29.35 21.59 -28.00
C VAL A 196 29.24 22.15 -26.58
N ALA A 197 28.75 23.39 -26.40
CA ALA A 197 28.63 24.00 -25.07
C ALA A 197 27.72 23.19 -24.15
N ARG A 198 26.53 22.78 -24.63
CA ARG A 198 25.60 21.87 -23.94
C ARG A 198 26.25 20.60 -23.38
N ILE A 199 27.21 20.01 -24.10
CA ILE A 199 27.93 18.80 -23.65
C ILE A 199 28.84 19.12 -22.45
N LYS A 200 29.63 20.19 -22.55
CA LYS A 200 30.59 20.59 -21.52
C LYS A 200 29.89 21.06 -20.26
N GLU A 201 28.83 21.84 -20.42
CA GLU A 201 28.06 22.41 -19.31
C GLU A 201 27.26 21.33 -18.59
N PHE A 202 26.66 20.38 -19.31
CA PHE A 202 26.01 19.22 -18.69
C PHE A 202 27.02 18.41 -17.85
N ARG A 203 28.20 18.09 -18.39
CA ARG A 203 29.26 17.42 -17.62
C ARG A 203 29.74 18.23 -16.43
N ALA A 204 29.80 19.56 -16.54
CA ALA A 204 30.17 20.42 -15.42
C ALA A 204 29.13 20.38 -14.30
N MET A 205 27.84 20.35 -14.66
CA MET A 205 26.75 20.14 -13.71
C MET A 205 26.87 18.79 -13.01
N VAL A 206 26.98 17.68 -13.76
CA VAL A 206 27.14 16.32 -13.20
C VAL A 206 28.30 16.29 -12.21
N LYS A 207 29.48 16.77 -12.64
CA LYS A 207 30.67 16.82 -11.79
C LYS A 207 30.41 17.64 -10.51
N SER A 208 29.74 18.79 -10.61
CA SER A 208 29.42 19.61 -9.44
C SER A 208 28.49 18.88 -8.46
N ILE A 209 27.52 18.12 -8.98
CA ILE A 209 26.62 17.28 -8.17
C ILE A 209 27.42 16.18 -7.46
N HIS A 210 28.33 15.50 -8.16
CA HIS A 210 29.22 14.50 -7.55
C HIS A 210 30.18 15.10 -6.52
N ASP A 211 30.73 16.29 -6.77
CA ASP A 211 31.59 17.02 -5.84
C ASP A 211 30.82 17.40 -4.54
N MET A 212 29.49 17.57 -4.60
CA MET A 212 28.63 17.76 -3.42
C MET A 212 28.38 16.46 -2.64
N GLY A 213 28.75 15.30 -3.18
CA GLY A 213 28.45 14.00 -2.58
C GLY A 213 27.06 13.47 -2.93
N LEU A 214 26.45 13.98 -4.00
CA LEU A 214 25.15 13.53 -4.52
C LEU A 214 25.36 12.77 -5.83
N ARG A 215 24.50 11.77 -6.07
CA ARG A 215 24.38 11.07 -7.34
C ARG A 215 23.32 11.70 -8.22
N LEU A 216 23.41 11.51 -9.54
CA LEU A 216 22.47 12.06 -10.50
C LEU A 216 21.67 10.97 -11.24
N VAL A 217 20.35 11.03 -11.06
CA VAL A 217 19.35 10.32 -11.85
C VAL A 217 18.78 11.25 -12.91
N THR A 218 18.55 10.73 -14.12
CA THR A 218 17.82 11.44 -15.17
C THR A 218 16.50 10.75 -15.48
N ASP A 219 15.46 11.55 -15.68
CA ASP A 219 14.20 11.10 -16.26
C ASP A 219 14.38 10.73 -17.74
N VAL A 220 13.94 9.53 -18.13
CA VAL A 220 14.02 9.03 -19.49
C VAL A 220 12.64 8.65 -20.03
N VAL A 221 12.32 9.20 -21.21
CA VAL A 221 10.96 9.19 -21.76
C VAL A 221 10.88 8.34 -23.03
N TYR A 222 11.39 7.11 -22.97
CA TYR A 222 11.43 6.24 -24.15
C TYR A 222 10.06 5.73 -24.61
N ASN A 223 9.00 5.96 -23.84
CA ASN A 223 7.67 5.44 -24.15
C ASN A 223 7.00 6.16 -25.34
N HIS A 224 7.38 7.40 -25.66
CA HIS A 224 6.84 8.13 -26.80
C HIS A 224 7.86 9.09 -27.43
N THR A 225 7.45 9.70 -28.54
CA THR A 225 8.13 10.86 -29.13
C THR A 225 7.13 12.01 -29.27
N ASN A 226 7.61 13.25 -29.29
CA ASN A 226 6.71 14.40 -29.47
C ASN A 226 5.98 14.35 -30.83
N SER A 227 6.62 13.84 -31.89
CA SER A 227 6.07 13.86 -33.25
C SER A 227 6.41 12.60 -34.05
N ALA A 228 5.49 12.18 -34.92
CA ALA A 228 5.66 11.06 -35.86
C ALA A 228 5.32 11.49 -37.30
N GLY A 229 5.31 10.55 -38.26
CA GLY A 229 5.10 10.85 -39.68
C GLY A 229 6.15 11.80 -40.25
N THR A 230 5.72 12.68 -41.14
CA THR A 230 6.60 13.63 -41.87
C THR A 230 6.65 15.03 -41.25
N PHE A 231 6.08 15.24 -40.07
CA PHE A 231 6.04 16.55 -39.39
C PHE A 231 7.44 17.02 -38.94
N ASP A 232 7.65 18.33 -38.79
CA ASP A 232 9.00 18.91 -38.63
C ASP A 232 9.79 18.34 -37.44
N ASN A 233 9.16 18.13 -36.29
CA ASN A 233 9.81 17.55 -35.10
C ASN A 233 9.90 16.01 -35.10
N SER A 234 9.39 15.31 -36.12
CA SER A 234 9.53 13.86 -36.25
C SER A 234 10.95 13.50 -36.71
N VAL A 235 11.57 12.54 -36.03
CA VAL A 235 12.90 12.00 -36.38
C VAL A 235 12.76 10.53 -36.81
N PHE A 236 12.39 9.65 -35.88
CA PHE A 236 12.32 8.21 -36.12
C PHE A 236 11.41 7.80 -37.28
N ASP A 237 10.18 8.32 -37.34
CA ASP A 237 9.20 7.93 -38.36
C ASP A 237 9.50 8.57 -39.73
N LYS A 238 10.37 9.59 -39.81
CA LYS A 238 10.94 10.06 -41.08
C LYS A 238 12.01 9.12 -41.60
N VAL A 239 12.83 8.55 -40.71
CA VAL A 239 13.95 7.66 -41.07
C VAL A 239 13.45 6.27 -41.43
N VAL A 240 12.63 5.65 -40.58
CA VAL A 240 12.00 4.35 -40.84
C VAL A 240 10.50 4.43 -40.55
N PRO A 241 9.70 4.93 -41.51
CA PRO A 241 8.27 5.05 -41.36
C PRO A 241 7.63 3.69 -41.04
N GLY A 242 6.79 3.65 -40.03
CA GLY A 242 6.05 2.43 -39.70
C GLY A 242 6.66 1.54 -38.63
N TYR A 243 7.87 1.85 -38.15
CA TYR A 243 8.64 0.92 -37.33
C TYR A 243 8.80 1.33 -35.86
N TYR A 244 9.22 2.56 -35.58
CA TYR A 244 9.58 2.96 -34.21
C TYR A 244 8.38 3.31 -33.33
N HIS A 245 7.18 3.37 -33.91
CA HIS A 245 5.95 3.77 -33.23
C HIS A 245 4.95 2.62 -33.18
N ARG A 246 4.23 2.53 -32.07
CA ARG A 246 3.12 1.58 -31.93
C ARG A 246 1.98 2.01 -32.83
N ARG A 247 1.30 1.03 -33.44
CA ARG A 247 0.25 1.29 -34.43
C ARG A 247 -1.01 0.50 -34.13
N ASP A 248 -2.14 1.17 -34.35
CA ASP A 248 -3.43 0.51 -34.38
C ASP A 248 -3.47 -0.48 -35.55
N ILE A 249 -3.83 -1.74 -35.26
CA ILE A 249 -3.72 -2.85 -36.22
C ILE A 249 -4.72 -2.75 -37.37
N TYR A 250 -5.77 -1.94 -37.25
CA TYR A 250 -6.81 -1.79 -38.27
C TYR A 250 -6.58 -0.59 -39.17
N THR A 251 -6.22 0.55 -38.57
CA THR A 251 -6.05 1.84 -39.26
C THR A 251 -4.60 2.11 -39.65
N GLY A 252 -3.64 1.48 -38.98
CA GLY A 252 -2.21 1.77 -39.12
C GLY A 252 -1.79 3.11 -38.53
N SER A 253 -2.69 3.84 -37.85
CA SER A 253 -2.38 5.10 -37.18
C SER A 253 -1.43 4.88 -36.01
N VAL A 254 -0.54 5.83 -35.75
CA VAL A 254 0.27 5.83 -34.53
C VAL A 254 -0.64 5.96 -33.32
N THR A 255 -0.44 5.13 -32.31
CA THR A 255 -1.21 5.21 -31.05
C THR A 255 -0.71 6.36 -30.20
N GLN A 256 -1.60 6.88 -29.34
CA GLN A 256 -1.30 8.00 -28.45
C GLN A 256 -1.80 7.72 -27.03
N GLY A 257 -1.49 6.51 -26.55
CA GLY A 257 -1.94 6.01 -25.25
C GLY A 257 -1.07 6.47 -24.08
N THR A 258 0.07 7.13 -24.32
CA THR A 258 0.90 7.72 -23.25
C THR A 258 0.65 9.21 -23.07
N CYS A 259 0.42 9.94 -24.17
CA CYS A 259 0.02 11.36 -24.27
C CYS A 259 0.28 11.86 -25.71
N CYS A 260 1.39 11.39 -26.28
CA CYS A 260 1.96 11.82 -27.56
C CYS A 260 2.09 10.63 -28.51
N ASN A 261 3.11 10.56 -29.38
CA ASN A 261 3.23 9.49 -30.36
C ASN A 261 3.97 8.29 -29.77
N ASP A 262 3.22 7.28 -29.32
CA ASP A 262 3.73 6.08 -28.66
C ASP A 262 4.83 5.42 -29.50
N THR A 263 5.97 5.12 -28.86
CA THR A 263 7.00 4.29 -29.49
C THR A 263 6.55 2.82 -29.51
N GLU A 264 7.27 1.95 -30.21
CA GLU A 264 7.08 0.50 -30.09
C GLU A 264 8.33 -0.13 -29.50
N LEU A 265 8.46 -0.09 -28.17
CA LEU A 265 9.61 -0.65 -27.46
C LEU A 265 9.80 -2.14 -27.78
N TYR A 266 8.75 -2.90 -28.09
CA TYR A 266 8.87 -4.33 -28.43
C TYR A 266 9.58 -4.57 -29.77
N ASN A 267 9.73 -3.54 -30.62
CA ASN A 267 10.51 -3.65 -31.84
C ASN A 267 12.00 -3.65 -31.54
N THR A 268 12.71 -4.65 -32.09
CA THR A 268 14.12 -4.92 -31.78
C THR A 268 15.04 -3.69 -31.90
N MET A 269 14.84 -2.82 -32.90
CA MET A 269 15.69 -1.65 -33.07
C MET A 269 15.31 -0.47 -32.19
N MET A 270 14.09 -0.43 -31.64
CA MET A 270 13.72 0.56 -30.62
C MET A 270 14.25 0.12 -29.24
N ASP A 271 14.11 -1.17 -28.89
CA ASP A 271 14.75 -1.76 -27.71
C ASP A 271 16.27 -1.58 -27.72
N LYS A 272 16.91 -1.86 -28.86
CA LYS A 272 18.35 -1.60 -29.03
C LYS A 272 18.68 -0.12 -28.85
N PHE A 273 17.89 0.78 -29.44
CA PHE A 273 18.12 2.21 -29.32
C PHE A 273 18.08 2.67 -27.86
N MET A 274 17.06 2.25 -27.10
CA MET A 274 16.94 2.54 -25.67
C MET A 274 18.20 2.08 -24.91
N LYS A 275 18.64 0.84 -25.11
CA LYS A 275 19.84 0.31 -24.45
C LYS A 275 21.11 1.08 -24.83
N ASP A 276 21.30 1.38 -26.11
CA ASP A 276 22.45 2.15 -26.57
C ASP A 276 22.44 3.59 -26.01
N SER A 277 21.25 4.20 -25.90
CA SER A 277 21.02 5.52 -25.32
C SER A 277 21.39 5.55 -23.83
N LEU A 278 20.89 4.60 -23.04
CA LEU A 278 21.22 4.47 -21.61
C LEU A 278 22.73 4.31 -21.40
N LEU A 279 23.38 3.43 -22.18
CA LEU A 279 24.84 3.24 -22.13
C LEU A 279 25.61 4.53 -22.47
N LEU A 280 25.12 5.32 -23.43
CA LEU A 280 25.71 6.60 -23.78
C LEU A 280 25.63 7.57 -22.60
N TRP A 281 24.46 7.70 -21.97
CA TRP A 281 24.27 8.58 -20.81
C TRP A 281 25.18 8.19 -19.64
N THR A 282 25.25 6.91 -19.30
CA THR A 282 26.16 6.40 -18.25
C THR A 282 27.63 6.66 -18.60
N GLN A 283 28.09 6.27 -19.80
CA GLN A 283 29.53 6.36 -20.16
C GLN A 283 30.00 7.78 -20.43
N ALA A 284 29.23 8.56 -21.19
CA ALA A 284 29.67 9.85 -21.68
C ALA A 284 29.35 11.00 -20.73
N TYR A 285 28.35 10.82 -19.86
CA TYR A 285 27.85 11.87 -18.98
C TYR A 285 27.82 11.48 -17.51
N GLY A 286 28.16 10.24 -17.14
CA GLY A 286 28.26 9.84 -15.73
C GLY A 286 26.92 9.83 -15.00
N ILE A 287 25.84 9.39 -15.68
CA ILE A 287 24.52 9.25 -15.05
C ILE A 287 24.49 8.00 -14.18
N ASP A 288 24.04 8.18 -12.93
CA ASP A 288 24.07 7.18 -11.85
C ASP A 288 22.75 6.41 -11.67
N GLY A 289 21.70 6.80 -12.39
CA GLY A 289 20.43 6.09 -12.36
C GLY A 289 19.44 6.63 -13.36
N PHE A 290 18.37 5.88 -13.58
CA PHE A 290 17.36 6.22 -14.58
C PHE A 290 15.96 6.02 -14.02
N ARG A 291 15.15 7.09 -14.12
CA ARG A 291 13.71 7.03 -13.90
C ARG A 291 13.01 6.87 -15.24
N PHE A 292 12.29 5.77 -15.44
CA PHE A 292 11.54 5.50 -16.67
C PHE A 292 10.12 6.07 -16.57
N ASP A 293 9.85 7.07 -17.41
CA ASP A 293 8.50 7.57 -17.64
C ASP A 293 7.63 6.49 -18.28
N ILE A 294 6.43 6.27 -17.73
CA ILE A 294 5.49 5.19 -18.12
C ILE A 294 6.26 3.89 -18.43
N MET A 295 7.04 3.41 -17.46
CA MET A 295 7.92 2.24 -17.61
C MET A 295 7.17 1.01 -18.13
N SER A 296 5.91 0.86 -17.74
CA SER A 296 5.01 -0.22 -18.19
C SER A 296 4.69 -0.21 -19.69
N HIS A 297 5.09 0.84 -20.43
CA HIS A 297 5.04 0.82 -21.90
C HIS A 297 6.04 -0.19 -22.50
N GLY A 298 7.15 -0.45 -21.81
CA GLY A 298 8.11 -1.51 -22.12
C GLY A 298 7.83 -2.80 -21.35
N SER A 299 8.58 -3.86 -21.65
CA SER A 299 8.45 -5.14 -20.94
C SER A 299 9.44 -5.29 -19.78
N LYS A 300 9.08 -6.10 -18.77
CA LYS A 300 9.96 -6.52 -17.67
C LYS A 300 11.33 -7.00 -18.18
N ALA A 301 11.32 -7.85 -19.21
CA ALA A 301 12.53 -8.43 -19.78
C ALA A 301 13.47 -7.37 -20.39
N GLN A 302 12.92 -6.29 -20.95
CA GLN A 302 13.71 -5.21 -21.51
C GLN A 302 14.37 -4.35 -20.42
N MET A 303 13.63 -4.04 -19.36
CA MET A 303 14.15 -3.26 -18.23
C MET A 303 15.28 -4.00 -17.53
N LEU A 304 15.10 -5.30 -17.24
CA LEU A 304 16.16 -6.14 -16.67
C LEU A 304 17.41 -6.17 -17.56
N ALA A 305 17.24 -6.43 -18.87
CA ALA A 305 18.37 -6.47 -19.80
C ALA A 305 19.06 -5.11 -19.96
N ALA A 306 18.33 -3.99 -19.84
CA ALA A 306 18.91 -2.66 -19.89
C ALA A 306 19.70 -2.34 -18.62
N ARG A 307 19.15 -2.64 -17.43
CA ARG A 307 19.84 -2.50 -16.15
C ARG A 307 21.14 -3.29 -16.13
N ASP A 308 21.08 -4.59 -16.47
CA ASP A 308 22.24 -5.47 -16.46
C ASP A 308 23.37 -4.95 -17.38
N LEU A 309 23.02 -4.30 -18.50
CA LEU A 309 23.99 -3.66 -19.40
C LEU A 309 24.61 -2.41 -18.77
N VAL A 310 23.80 -1.52 -18.19
CA VAL A 310 24.28 -0.29 -17.55
C VAL A 310 25.18 -0.60 -16.36
N GLN A 311 24.81 -1.59 -15.54
CA GLN A 311 25.58 -2.01 -14.36
C GLN A 311 26.94 -2.64 -14.69
N THR A 312 27.23 -2.93 -15.97
CA THR A 312 28.60 -3.29 -16.39
C THR A 312 29.57 -2.11 -16.38
N ILE A 313 29.05 -0.87 -16.39
CA ILE A 313 29.83 0.37 -16.33
C ILE A 313 29.80 0.94 -14.91
N ASP A 314 28.63 0.95 -14.28
CA ASP A 314 28.36 1.57 -12.98
C ASP A 314 27.58 0.56 -12.11
N PRO A 315 28.27 -0.26 -11.28
CA PRO A 315 27.67 -1.41 -10.61
C PRO A 315 26.50 -1.12 -9.67
N ASP A 316 26.45 0.08 -9.10
CA ASP A 316 25.39 0.53 -8.20
C ASP A 316 24.43 1.53 -8.88
N ASN A 317 24.40 1.55 -10.23
CA ASN A 317 23.39 2.29 -10.98
C ASN A 317 21.99 1.73 -10.73
N TYR A 318 21.03 2.63 -10.48
CA TYR A 318 19.68 2.23 -10.07
C TYR A 318 18.59 2.60 -11.07
N PHE A 319 17.67 1.65 -11.30
CA PHE A 319 16.53 1.82 -12.21
C PHE A 319 15.24 1.85 -11.41
N TYR A 320 14.36 2.79 -11.74
CA TYR A 320 12.99 2.81 -11.23
C TYR A 320 12.05 3.48 -12.22
N GLY A 321 10.74 3.38 -12.03
CA GLY A 321 9.82 4.03 -12.95
C GLY A 321 8.34 3.90 -12.64
N GLU A 322 7.55 4.39 -13.58
CA GLU A 322 6.09 4.39 -13.51
C GLU A 322 5.52 3.06 -14.01
N GLY A 323 5.37 2.12 -13.07
CA GLY A 323 4.84 0.78 -13.34
C GLY A 323 3.32 0.70 -13.44
N TRP A 324 2.64 1.69 -14.01
CA TRP A 324 1.18 1.75 -14.03
C TRP A 324 0.55 0.65 -14.88
N TYR A 325 -0.56 0.07 -14.44
CA TYR A 325 -1.40 -0.77 -15.30
C TYR A 325 -1.98 0.05 -16.45
N ARG A 326 -1.93 -0.45 -17.70
CA ARG A 326 -2.35 0.31 -18.90
C ARG A 326 -3.56 -0.25 -19.61
N GLY A 327 -3.86 -1.53 -19.44
CA GLY A 327 -5.03 -2.16 -20.08
C GLY A 327 -4.97 -2.15 -21.61
N ASP A 328 -3.76 -2.12 -22.17
CA ASP A 328 -3.51 -1.98 -23.61
C ASP A 328 -3.18 -3.33 -24.29
N GLY A 329 -3.33 -4.43 -23.56
CA GLY A 329 -3.11 -5.79 -24.04
C GLY A 329 -1.68 -6.33 -23.86
N TYR A 330 -0.76 -5.51 -23.32
CA TYR A 330 0.61 -5.91 -23.01
C TYR A 330 0.86 -6.19 -21.52
N ASP A 331 -0.16 -6.06 -20.67
CA ASP A 331 -0.02 -6.05 -19.22
C ASP A 331 0.66 -7.32 -18.65
N SER A 332 0.53 -8.47 -19.32
CA SER A 332 1.19 -9.73 -18.89
C SER A 332 2.72 -9.74 -19.02
N THR A 333 3.30 -8.85 -19.84
CA THR A 333 4.75 -8.73 -20.04
C THR A 333 5.29 -7.36 -19.67
N ALA A 334 4.41 -6.38 -19.50
CA ALA A 334 4.73 -5.00 -19.17
C ALA A 334 5.59 -4.88 -17.90
N ALA A 335 6.46 -3.88 -17.85
CA ALA A 335 7.16 -3.50 -16.61
C ALA A 335 6.23 -2.71 -15.67
N ASN A 336 5.11 -3.33 -15.27
CA ASN A 336 4.17 -2.80 -14.28
C ASN A 336 4.55 -3.25 -12.86
N GLN A 337 3.93 -2.64 -11.84
CA GLN A 337 4.23 -2.87 -10.42
C GLN A 337 4.26 -4.37 -10.05
N GLU A 338 3.22 -5.10 -10.41
CA GLU A 338 3.08 -6.52 -10.07
C GLU A 338 4.11 -7.39 -10.80
N ASN A 339 4.41 -7.10 -12.07
CA ASN A 339 5.44 -7.84 -12.80
C ASN A 339 6.85 -7.48 -12.33
N MET A 340 7.09 -6.25 -11.88
CA MET A 340 8.42 -5.80 -11.44
C MET A 340 8.78 -6.21 -10.02
N ALA A 341 7.82 -6.72 -9.25
CA ALA A 341 8.11 -7.25 -7.91
C ALA A 341 9.20 -8.36 -7.95
N GLY A 342 10.12 -8.30 -6.97
CA GLY A 342 11.27 -9.18 -6.82
C GLY A 342 12.36 -8.96 -7.86
N THR A 343 12.38 -7.80 -8.51
CA THR A 343 13.42 -7.48 -9.51
C THR A 343 14.44 -6.47 -9.02
N GLU A 344 14.14 -5.72 -7.95
CA GLU A 344 14.95 -4.58 -7.51
C GLU A 344 15.08 -3.50 -8.61
N ILE A 345 14.08 -3.40 -9.48
CA ILE A 345 13.83 -2.21 -10.29
C ILE A 345 12.55 -1.60 -9.73
N ALA A 346 12.69 -0.48 -9.01
CA ALA A 346 11.58 0.03 -8.24
C ALA A 346 10.43 0.59 -9.09
N THR A 347 9.23 0.54 -8.53
CA THR A 347 8.07 1.27 -9.04
C THR A 347 7.52 2.25 -8.01
N PHE A 348 6.98 3.37 -8.48
CA PHE A 348 6.33 4.35 -7.61
C PHE A 348 5.15 3.71 -6.84
N ASN A 349 5.11 3.93 -5.52
CA ASN A 349 4.05 3.46 -4.64
C ASN A 349 2.90 4.47 -4.54
N ASP A 350 1.90 4.30 -5.39
CA ASP A 350 0.66 5.08 -5.38
C ASP A 350 -0.23 4.77 -4.15
N ARG A 351 -0.11 3.58 -3.54
CA ARG A 351 -0.94 3.20 -2.38
C ARG A 351 -0.63 4.07 -1.16
N LEU A 352 0.64 4.14 -0.76
CA LEU A 352 1.08 5.01 0.35
C LEU A 352 0.84 6.49 0.03
N ARG A 353 1.14 6.90 -1.21
CA ARG A 353 0.92 8.27 -1.69
C ARG A 353 -0.51 8.72 -1.44
N ASP A 354 -1.49 7.96 -1.91
CA ASP A 354 -2.90 8.34 -1.84
C ASP A 354 -3.41 8.32 -0.41
N ALA A 355 -3.05 7.30 0.37
CA ALA A 355 -3.45 7.19 1.76
C ALA A 355 -2.97 8.40 2.60
N VAL A 356 -1.75 8.90 2.35
CA VAL A 356 -1.23 10.10 3.03
C VAL A 356 -1.83 11.38 2.46
N ARG A 357 -1.90 11.52 1.12
CA ARG A 357 -2.36 12.75 0.45
C ARG A 357 -3.83 13.06 0.70
N TYR A 358 -4.70 12.04 0.76
CA TYR A 358 -6.13 12.23 1.08
C TYR A 358 -6.40 12.58 2.55
N ALA A 359 -5.34 12.60 3.35
CA ALA A 359 -5.31 13.09 4.72
C ALA A 359 -6.31 12.42 5.67
N ASP A 360 -6.78 11.21 5.35
CA ASP A 360 -7.74 10.46 6.18
C ASP A 360 -7.25 10.36 7.62
N MET A 361 -6.00 9.94 7.83
CA MET A 361 -5.40 9.83 9.15
C MET A 361 -5.36 11.14 9.96
N PHE A 362 -5.48 12.31 9.33
CA PHE A 362 -5.42 13.62 10.00
C PHE A 362 -6.81 14.19 10.33
N LYS A 363 -7.88 13.53 9.86
CA LYS A 363 -9.28 13.91 10.06
C LYS A 363 -9.93 13.01 11.10
N ALA A 364 -10.89 13.53 11.85
CA ALA A 364 -11.61 12.73 12.85
C ALA A 364 -12.58 11.72 12.21
N ASP A 365 -13.07 12.01 11.01
CA ASP A 365 -13.99 11.21 10.20
C ASP A 365 -13.29 10.51 9.02
N GLY A 366 -11.95 10.41 9.06
CA GLY A 366 -11.17 9.73 8.04
C GLY A 366 -11.39 8.22 8.03
N ASN A 367 -11.18 7.59 6.87
CA ASN A 367 -11.27 6.14 6.76
C ASN A 367 -10.08 5.47 7.48
N THR A 368 -10.35 4.69 8.52
CA THR A 368 -9.32 3.93 9.26
C THR A 368 -8.61 2.90 8.39
N ALA A 369 -9.25 2.36 7.35
CA ALA A 369 -8.56 1.44 6.44
C ALA A 369 -7.38 2.10 5.70
N SER A 370 -7.45 3.42 5.44
CA SER A 370 -6.33 4.18 4.86
C SER A 370 -5.10 4.15 5.77
N GLN A 371 -5.28 4.10 7.10
CA GLN A 371 -4.18 3.98 8.06
C GLN A 371 -3.45 2.63 7.92
N ASP A 372 -4.14 1.55 7.59
CA ASP A 372 -3.52 0.25 7.34
C ASP A 372 -2.66 0.27 6.06
N ILE A 373 -3.10 0.99 5.03
CA ILE A 373 -2.32 1.19 3.80
C ILE A 373 -1.03 1.98 4.10
N VAL A 374 -1.08 2.99 4.97
CA VAL A 374 0.13 3.71 5.41
C VAL A 374 1.09 2.78 6.14
N LYS A 375 0.59 1.92 7.06
CA LYS A 375 1.43 0.92 7.76
C LYS A 375 2.10 -0.04 6.76
N LEU A 376 1.36 -0.56 5.78
CA LEU A 376 1.91 -1.45 4.75
C LEU A 376 3.01 -0.75 3.93
N GLY A 377 2.79 0.50 3.52
CA GLY A 377 3.82 1.26 2.82
C GLY A 377 5.04 1.57 3.68
N MET A 378 4.85 1.83 4.99
CA MET A 378 5.94 1.98 5.96
C MET A 378 6.73 0.67 6.16
N ALA A 379 6.11 -0.49 5.93
CA ALA A 379 6.76 -1.80 5.89
C ALA A 379 7.19 -2.22 4.47
N GLY A 380 7.44 -1.27 3.57
CA GLY A 380 8.01 -1.55 2.24
C GLY A 380 7.00 -2.08 1.22
N GLN A 381 5.68 -1.93 1.45
CA GLN A 381 4.60 -2.39 0.57
C GLN A 381 4.73 -3.88 0.18
N LEU A 382 5.25 -4.70 1.09
CA LEU A 382 5.53 -6.11 0.86
C LEU A 382 4.24 -6.92 0.78
N ALA A 383 4.13 -7.77 -0.24
CA ALA A 383 2.97 -8.62 -0.47
C ALA A 383 2.74 -9.61 0.67
N ASP A 384 3.82 -10.15 1.26
CA ASP A 384 3.78 -11.20 2.29
C ASP A 384 3.85 -10.67 3.73
N TYR A 385 3.97 -9.34 3.92
CA TYR A 385 3.94 -8.76 5.25
C TYR A 385 2.54 -8.93 5.88
N ILE A 386 2.48 -9.57 7.05
CA ILE A 386 1.21 -9.81 7.75
C ILE A 386 0.86 -8.62 8.63
N LEU A 387 -0.31 -8.04 8.41
CA LEU A 387 -0.85 -6.95 9.24
C LEU A 387 -2.22 -7.36 9.81
N LEU A 388 -2.42 -7.16 11.12
CA LEU A 388 -3.74 -7.20 11.74
C LEU A 388 -4.47 -5.88 11.43
N GLY A 389 -5.35 -5.93 10.43
CA GLY A 389 -6.04 -4.75 9.91
C GLY A 389 -7.09 -4.18 10.87
N SER A 390 -7.60 -3.00 10.53
CA SER A 390 -8.69 -2.30 11.21
C SER A 390 -10.02 -3.06 11.24
N ASN A 391 -10.18 -4.07 10.39
CA ASN A 391 -11.31 -4.99 10.42
C ASN A 391 -11.16 -6.12 11.47
N GLY A 392 -10.03 -6.17 12.18
CA GLY A 392 -9.72 -7.22 13.16
C GLY A 392 -9.24 -8.53 12.54
N VAL A 393 -8.91 -8.54 11.25
CA VAL A 393 -8.43 -9.73 10.53
C VAL A 393 -6.95 -9.56 10.19
N ALA A 394 -6.14 -10.56 10.54
CA ALA A 394 -4.75 -10.63 10.09
C ALA A 394 -4.72 -11.13 8.65
N ALA A 395 -4.10 -10.35 7.76
CA ALA A 395 -3.94 -10.70 6.35
C ALA A 395 -2.54 -10.34 5.86
N SER A 396 -2.08 -11.03 4.81
CA SER A 396 -0.91 -10.59 4.06
C SER A 396 -1.19 -9.26 3.38
N GLY A 397 -0.16 -8.46 3.12
CA GLY A 397 -0.27 -7.20 2.40
C GLY A 397 -1.00 -7.34 1.04
N SER A 398 -0.86 -8.49 0.38
CA SER A 398 -1.60 -8.84 -0.84
C SER A 398 -3.11 -8.99 -0.66
N GLY A 399 -3.57 -9.28 0.56
CA GLY A 399 -4.98 -9.44 0.92
C GLY A 399 -5.72 -8.14 1.25
N PHE A 400 -5.02 -7.00 1.30
CA PHE A 400 -5.63 -5.68 1.48
C PHE A 400 -6.12 -5.09 0.15
N ASN A 401 -6.97 -4.06 0.24
CA ASN A 401 -7.42 -3.29 -0.91
C ASN A 401 -7.16 -1.79 -0.69
N PRO A 402 -6.30 -1.15 -1.50
CA PRO A 402 -5.50 -1.73 -2.58
C PRO A 402 -4.45 -2.73 -2.07
N SER A 403 -4.10 -3.71 -2.90
CA SER A 403 -3.15 -4.77 -2.54
C SER A 403 -1.69 -4.28 -2.55
N SER A 404 -0.90 -4.81 -1.64
CA SER A 404 0.56 -4.74 -1.67
C SER A 404 1.13 -5.72 -2.70
N TYR A 405 2.23 -5.34 -3.34
CA TYR A 405 2.77 -6.06 -4.49
C TYR A 405 4.26 -6.39 -4.38
N ALA A 406 5.03 -5.65 -3.58
CA ALA A 406 6.48 -5.77 -3.58
C ALA A 406 6.94 -7.10 -2.96
N LEU A 407 8.05 -7.62 -3.44
CA LEU A 407 8.71 -8.80 -2.85
C LEU A 407 10.03 -8.44 -2.18
N ASP A 408 10.52 -7.23 -2.41
CA ASP A 408 11.71 -6.67 -1.78
C ASP A 408 11.50 -5.16 -1.52
N PRO A 409 12.00 -4.58 -0.40
CA PRO A 409 11.92 -3.13 -0.18
C PRO A 409 12.56 -2.31 -1.31
N ALA A 410 13.56 -2.82 -2.02
CA ALA A 410 14.12 -2.17 -3.20
C ALA A 410 13.08 -1.99 -4.33
N ASP A 411 12.03 -2.81 -4.41
CA ASP A 411 11.00 -2.68 -5.46
C ASP A 411 10.15 -1.39 -5.35
N VAL A 412 10.33 -0.58 -4.31
CA VAL A 412 9.36 0.45 -3.91
C VAL A 412 9.97 1.84 -3.81
N ILE A 413 9.46 2.77 -4.64
CA ILE A 413 9.65 4.21 -4.43
C ILE A 413 8.48 4.77 -3.62
N ASN A 414 8.70 5.09 -2.34
CA ASN A 414 7.70 5.72 -1.49
C ASN A 414 7.73 7.25 -1.66
N TYR A 415 6.56 7.85 -1.93
CA TYR A 415 6.44 9.28 -2.19
C TYR A 415 5.06 9.82 -1.81
N VAL A 416 4.99 11.13 -1.57
CA VAL A 416 3.72 11.85 -1.29
C VAL A 416 3.56 13.10 -2.18
N SER A 417 4.58 13.42 -2.97
CA SER A 417 4.62 14.54 -3.91
C SER A 417 5.62 14.23 -5.02
N LYS A 418 5.29 14.58 -6.27
CA LYS A 418 6.24 14.70 -7.39
C LYS A 418 5.83 15.90 -8.26
N HIS A 419 6.48 16.10 -9.41
CA HIS A 419 6.22 17.18 -10.33
C HIS A 419 4.76 17.25 -10.83
N ASP A 420 4.13 16.10 -11.11
CA ASP A 420 2.75 15.98 -11.57
C ASP A 420 1.74 15.95 -10.41
N ASN A 421 0.49 16.26 -10.73
CA ASN A 421 -0.56 16.53 -9.75
C ASN A 421 -0.20 17.72 -8.85
N GLU A 422 -1.03 17.99 -7.85
CA GLU A 422 -0.79 19.06 -6.89
C GLU A 422 0.45 18.74 -6.03
N THR A 423 1.18 19.78 -5.61
CA THR A 423 2.20 19.64 -4.55
C THR A 423 1.57 19.10 -3.25
N LEU A 424 2.39 18.53 -2.36
CA LEU A 424 1.88 18.07 -1.05
C LEU A 424 1.17 19.18 -0.28
N TRP A 425 1.74 20.40 -0.25
CA TRP A 425 1.10 21.54 0.43
C TRP A 425 -0.27 21.83 -0.17
N ASP A 426 -0.36 21.93 -1.49
CA ASP A 426 -1.59 22.25 -2.20
C ASP A 426 -2.66 21.18 -2.01
N MET A 427 -2.27 19.90 -2.14
CA MET A 427 -3.18 18.77 -1.96
C MET A 427 -3.79 18.76 -0.56
N LEU A 428 -2.96 18.94 0.48
CA LEU A 428 -3.45 18.99 1.86
C LEU A 428 -4.44 20.13 2.11
N GLN A 429 -4.38 21.23 1.35
CA GLN A 429 -5.36 22.30 1.51
C GLN A 429 -6.76 21.89 1.06
N PHE A 430 -6.87 21.07 0.02
CA PHE A 430 -8.16 20.49 -0.39
C PHE A 430 -8.68 19.46 0.61
N GLN A 431 -7.79 18.68 1.23
CA GLN A 431 -8.18 17.50 2.00
C GLN A 431 -8.43 17.80 3.49
N LEU A 432 -7.74 18.78 4.05
CA LEU A 432 -7.89 19.12 5.47
C LEU A 432 -9.14 19.98 5.72
N PRO A 433 -9.83 19.80 6.87
CA PRO A 433 -10.99 20.61 7.22
C PRO A 433 -10.70 22.11 7.08
N TYR A 434 -11.60 22.86 6.44
CA TYR A 434 -11.38 24.28 6.12
C TYR A 434 -10.92 25.11 7.35
N ALA A 435 -11.45 24.79 8.53
CA ALA A 435 -11.16 25.48 9.79
C ALA A 435 -9.80 25.12 10.43
N THR A 436 -9.06 24.12 9.93
CA THR A 436 -7.76 23.71 10.51
C THR A 436 -6.78 24.88 10.54
N PRO A 437 -6.20 25.23 11.71
CA PRO A 437 -5.26 26.34 11.83
C PRO A 437 -3.97 26.16 11.01
N LEU A 438 -3.37 27.26 10.57
CA LEU A 438 -2.11 27.24 9.80
C LEU A 438 -1.00 26.44 10.50
N ALA A 439 -0.77 26.67 11.80
CA ALA A 439 0.27 25.98 12.53
C ALA A 439 0.07 24.45 12.56
N GLU A 440 -1.19 23.98 12.60
CA GLU A 440 -1.50 22.54 12.47
C GLU A 440 -1.26 22.06 11.04
N ARG A 441 -1.66 22.83 10.01
CA ARG A 441 -1.41 22.47 8.59
C ARG A 441 0.09 22.30 8.30
N VAL A 442 0.93 23.19 8.84
CA VAL A 442 2.40 23.09 8.71
C VAL A 442 2.93 21.83 9.38
N ARG A 443 2.46 21.50 10.58
CA ARG A 443 2.83 20.25 11.27
C ARG A 443 2.38 19.01 10.50
N ILE A 444 1.14 19.01 10.01
CA ILE A 444 0.59 17.93 9.19
C ILE A 444 1.42 17.77 7.91
N ALA A 445 1.80 18.86 7.25
CA ALA A 445 2.65 18.82 6.06
C ALA A 445 4.04 18.20 6.37
N ASN A 446 4.69 18.58 7.48
CA ASN A 446 5.94 17.94 7.91
C ASN A 446 5.78 16.45 8.20
N MET A 447 4.72 16.08 8.94
CA MET A 447 4.43 14.67 9.25
C MET A 447 4.18 13.86 7.98
N ALA A 448 3.38 14.38 7.05
CA ALA A 448 3.09 13.74 5.77
C ALA A 448 4.36 13.61 4.91
N ALA A 449 5.21 14.64 4.85
CA ALA A 449 6.49 14.60 4.14
C ALA A 449 7.52 13.65 4.79
N ALA A 450 7.41 13.41 6.09
CA ALA A 450 8.28 12.50 6.83
C ALA A 450 7.88 11.02 6.69
N VAL A 451 6.64 10.71 6.28
CA VAL A 451 6.19 9.31 6.13
C VAL A 451 7.12 8.51 5.20
N PRO A 452 7.45 8.95 3.97
CA PRO A 452 8.43 8.23 3.14
C PRO A 452 9.80 8.07 3.80
N LEU A 453 10.29 9.08 4.52
CA LEU A 453 11.60 9.03 5.19
C LEU A 453 11.65 7.99 6.31
N MET A 454 10.56 7.80 7.03
CA MET A 454 10.44 6.83 8.13
C MET A 454 9.93 5.45 7.66
N SER A 455 9.69 5.27 6.35
CA SER A 455 9.26 4.00 5.76
C SER A 455 10.46 3.15 5.32
N GLN A 456 10.30 1.83 5.29
CA GLN A 456 11.16 0.95 4.48
C GLN A 456 10.96 1.25 2.98
N GLY A 457 11.87 0.74 2.15
CA GLY A 457 11.95 1.10 0.73
C GLY A 457 12.59 2.47 0.50
N ILE A 458 12.48 3.00 -0.72
CA ILE A 458 13.28 4.15 -1.18
C ILE A 458 12.44 5.44 -1.15
N PRO A 459 12.80 6.48 -0.35
CA PRO A 459 12.04 7.72 -0.28
C PRO A 459 12.31 8.61 -1.49
N PHE A 460 11.25 9.23 -1.98
CA PHE A 460 11.27 10.18 -3.08
C PHE A 460 10.55 11.47 -2.72
N LEU A 461 11.20 12.58 -3.06
CA LEU A 461 10.89 13.92 -2.58
C LEU A 461 10.85 14.89 -3.76
N GLN A 462 9.92 15.84 -3.73
CA GLN A 462 9.86 16.92 -4.73
C GLN A 462 10.67 18.13 -4.28
N LEU A 463 11.37 18.80 -5.21
CA LEU A 463 12.01 20.10 -5.00
C LEU A 463 11.06 21.08 -4.33
N GLY A 464 11.48 21.64 -3.21
CA GLY A 464 10.75 22.59 -2.39
C GLY A 464 9.65 21.97 -1.52
N GLY A 465 9.39 20.66 -1.60
CA GLY A 465 8.45 19.98 -0.72
C GLY A 465 8.83 20.11 0.76
N ASP A 466 10.13 20.12 1.06
CA ASP A 466 10.70 20.40 2.38
C ASP A 466 10.51 21.87 2.82
N MET A 467 10.13 22.76 1.89
CA MET A 467 9.84 24.18 2.11
C MET A 467 8.36 24.52 1.86
N LEU A 468 7.46 23.53 1.99
CA LEU A 468 6.01 23.69 1.78
C LEU A 468 5.64 24.20 0.38
N ARG A 469 6.43 23.90 -0.65
CA ARG A 469 6.21 24.40 -2.02
C ARG A 469 4.76 24.27 -2.45
N SER A 470 4.26 25.34 -3.03
CA SER A 470 2.98 25.44 -3.71
C SER A 470 3.20 25.74 -5.18
N LYS A 471 2.25 25.32 -6.02
CA LYS A 471 2.10 25.78 -7.40
C LYS A 471 0.79 26.53 -7.58
N SER A 472 0.34 27.21 -6.53
CA SER A 472 -0.96 27.88 -6.45
C SER A 472 -2.12 26.94 -6.81
N LEU A 473 -2.05 25.68 -6.33
CA LEU A 473 -3.03 24.62 -6.56
C LEU A 473 -3.11 24.13 -8.02
N ASP A 474 -2.10 24.40 -8.85
CA ASP A 474 -2.02 23.82 -10.19
C ASP A 474 -1.71 22.33 -10.13
N LYS A 475 -2.62 21.50 -10.66
CA LYS A 475 -2.43 20.05 -10.71
C LYS A 475 -1.58 19.58 -11.90
N ASN A 476 -1.37 20.40 -12.92
CA ASN A 476 -0.65 19.97 -14.12
C ASN A 476 0.17 21.13 -14.70
N SER A 477 1.29 21.40 -14.05
CA SER A 477 2.09 22.60 -14.26
C SER A 477 3.22 22.45 -15.28
N TYR A 478 3.09 21.49 -16.20
CA TYR A 478 4.12 21.18 -17.20
C TYR A 478 4.50 22.36 -18.10
N ASP A 479 3.52 23.23 -18.36
CA ASP A 479 3.64 24.41 -19.23
C ASP A 479 2.96 25.63 -18.56
N SER A 480 3.11 25.71 -17.23
CA SER A 480 2.60 26.82 -16.40
C SER A 480 3.68 27.87 -16.09
N GLY A 481 4.79 27.83 -16.81
CA GLY A 481 5.85 28.82 -16.72
C GLY A 481 6.57 28.87 -15.37
N ASP A 482 7.52 29.80 -15.32
CA ASP A 482 8.28 30.15 -14.12
C ASP A 482 7.38 30.61 -12.96
N TRP A 483 6.29 31.34 -13.27
CA TRP A 483 5.42 31.96 -12.26
C TRP A 483 4.78 30.95 -11.30
N PHE A 484 4.15 29.90 -11.83
CA PHE A 484 3.50 28.89 -11.00
C PHE A 484 4.48 27.84 -10.45
N ASN A 485 5.64 27.66 -11.09
CA ASN A 485 6.64 26.67 -10.65
C ASN A 485 7.75 27.22 -9.75
N GLN A 486 7.73 28.51 -9.41
CA GLN A 486 8.77 29.17 -8.62
C GLN A 486 9.12 28.42 -7.33
N VAL A 487 10.42 28.35 -7.05
CA VAL A 487 10.99 27.89 -5.78
C VAL A 487 11.80 29.04 -5.18
N ASP A 488 11.56 29.37 -3.92
CA ASP A 488 12.20 30.49 -3.22
C ASP A 488 13.06 30.00 -2.05
N TYR A 489 14.36 29.87 -2.28
CA TYR A 489 15.33 29.45 -1.26
C TYR A 489 15.56 30.49 -0.16
N THR A 490 15.11 31.73 -0.34
CA THR A 490 15.13 32.74 0.74
C THR A 490 14.04 32.49 1.78
N GLN A 491 13.15 31.54 1.49
CA GLN A 491 12.04 31.09 2.34
C GLN A 491 11.14 32.26 2.75
N GLN A 492 10.97 33.26 1.89
CA GLN A 492 10.04 34.37 2.12
C GLN A 492 8.64 34.04 1.60
N SER A 493 8.56 33.16 0.61
CA SER A 493 7.33 32.65 0.01
C SER A 493 7.47 31.15 -0.27
N ASN A 494 6.36 30.42 -0.22
CA ASN A 494 6.29 29.05 -0.76
C ASN A 494 5.59 29.00 -2.13
N ASN A 495 5.34 30.16 -2.74
CA ASN A 495 4.58 30.35 -3.98
C ASN A 495 3.06 30.07 -3.90
N TRP A 496 2.49 30.06 -2.68
CA TRP A 496 1.05 29.94 -2.47
C TRP A 496 0.29 31.20 -2.89
N ASN A 497 -0.85 31.01 -3.56
CA ASN A 497 -1.82 32.05 -3.90
C ASN A 497 -1.16 33.20 -4.70
N VAL A 498 -0.59 32.85 -5.85
CA VAL A 498 0.00 33.79 -6.83
C VAL A 498 -0.89 33.99 -8.07
N GLY A 499 -2.15 33.55 -7.98
CA GLY A 499 -3.11 33.55 -9.09
C GLY A 499 -3.91 32.25 -9.11
N LEU A 500 -5.10 32.29 -9.72
CA LEU A 500 -5.78 31.06 -10.10
C LEU A 500 -4.90 30.29 -11.11
N PRO A 501 -4.71 28.97 -10.98
CA PRO A 501 -3.85 28.18 -11.87
C PRO A 501 -4.45 28.02 -13.27
N LEU A 502 -3.69 27.55 -14.26
CA LEU A 502 -4.12 27.50 -15.68
C LEU A 502 -5.53 26.90 -15.89
N ALA A 503 -6.35 27.56 -16.70
CA ALA A 503 -7.75 27.21 -16.93
C ALA A 503 -7.94 25.80 -17.49
N GLN A 504 -7.02 25.36 -18.36
CA GLN A 504 -7.07 24.10 -19.11
C GLN A 504 -7.44 22.91 -18.23
N ASP A 505 -6.80 22.83 -17.07
CA ASP A 505 -6.90 21.68 -16.17
C ASP A 505 -7.51 22.01 -14.81
N ASN A 506 -7.69 23.29 -14.47
CA ASN A 506 -8.04 23.70 -13.10
C ASN A 506 -9.33 24.55 -12.99
N SER A 507 -9.86 25.09 -14.09
CA SER A 507 -10.98 26.06 -14.03
C SER A 507 -12.25 25.54 -13.38
N TYR A 508 -12.49 24.22 -13.46
CA TYR A 508 -13.61 23.56 -12.80
C TYR A 508 -13.61 23.66 -11.26
N ARG A 509 -12.45 23.98 -10.64
CA ARG A 509 -12.31 24.16 -9.18
C ARG A 509 -12.03 25.58 -8.75
N TRP A 510 -11.97 26.56 -9.66
CA TRP A 510 -11.61 27.93 -9.30
C TRP A 510 -12.59 28.55 -8.30
N TYR A 511 -13.89 28.36 -8.53
CA TYR A 511 -14.97 28.95 -7.76
C TYR A 511 -15.89 27.88 -7.19
N ALA A 512 -16.58 28.21 -6.10
CA ALA A 512 -17.52 27.30 -5.45
C ALA A 512 -18.60 26.83 -6.43
N ASP A 513 -18.77 25.50 -6.54
CA ASP A 513 -19.92 24.92 -7.23
C ASP A 513 -21.07 24.81 -6.22
N PRO A 514 -22.21 25.49 -6.42
CA PRO A 514 -23.35 25.38 -5.50
C PRO A 514 -23.96 23.98 -5.40
N ASN A 515 -23.52 23.02 -6.22
CA ASN A 515 -23.94 21.63 -6.21
C ASN A 515 -22.88 20.67 -5.67
N SER A 516 -21.72 21.18 -5.20
CA SER A 516 -20.67 20.38 -4.57
C SER A 516 -20.34 20.92 -3.18
N ASP A 517 -20.02 20.03 -2.25
CA ASP A 517 -19.46 20.41 -0.95
C ASP A 517 -17.92 20.53 -0.99
N ASP A 518 -17.31 20.28 -2.15
CA ASP A 518 -15.87 20.42 -2.36
C ASP A 518 -15.42 21.89 -2.25
N LEU A 519 -14.31 22.12 -1.55
CA LEU A 519 -13.70 23.44 -1.45
C LEU A 519 -13.15 23.91 -2.80
N SER A 520 -13.50 25.13 -3.18
CA SER A 520 -12.88 25.77 -4.35
C SER A 520 -11.54 26.42 -4.02
N ILE A 521 -10.73 26.61 -5.06
CA ILE A 521 -9.45 27.31 -4.99
C ILE A 521 -9.63 28.73 -4.43
N SER A 522 -10.65 29.46 -4.87
CA SER A 522 -10.91 30.82 -4.38
C SER A 522 -11.24 30.88 -2.89
N GLU A 523 -11.94 29.87 -2.35
CA GLU A 523 -12.25 29.77 -0.92
C GLU A 523 -10.97 29.48 -0.11
N LEU A 524 -10.17 28.52 -0.57
CA LEU A 524 -8.88 28.19 0.06
C LEU A 524 -7.92 29.38 0.02
N ALA A 525 -7.83 30.08 -1.09
CA ALA A 525 -6.98 31.24 -1.29
C ALA A 525 -7.41 32.45 -0.43
N ALA A 526 -8.71 32.58 -0.12
CA ALA A 526 -9.23 33.62 0.76
C ALA A 526 -9.02 33.30 2.26
N SER A 527 -8.67 32.06 2.60
CA SER A 527 -8.46 31.63 3.99
C SER A 527 -7.10 32.09 4.54
N GLY A 528 -7.11 32.71 5.73
CA GLY A 528 -5.87 33.03 6.44
C GLY A 528 -5.14 31.80 6.99
N ASN A 529 -5.80 30.64 7.02
CA ASN A 529 -5.22 29.41 7.55
C ASN A 529 -4.32 28.66 6.55
N THR A 530 -4.39 28.98 5.26
CA THR A 530 -3.71 28.24 4.18
C THR A 530 -2.46 28.96 3.64
N ARG A 531 -2.13 30.14 4.19
CA ARG A 531 -1.00 30.95 3.76
C ARG A 531 0.17 30.83 4.74
N PRO A 532 1.24 30.08 4.42
CA PRO A 532 2.43 30.04 5.26
C PRO A 532 3.24 31.33 5.09
N TYR A 533 3.94 31.70 6.16
CA TYR A 533 4.88 32.82 6.18
C TYR A 533 6.31 32.30 6.34
N ALA A 534 7.30 33.20 6.26
CA ALA A 534 8.71 32.82 6.30
C ALA A 534 9.10 31.95 7.51
N ALA A 535 8.55 32.22 8.70
CA ALA A 535 8.82 31.42 9.88
C ALA A 535 8.26 29.99 9.78
N ASP A 536 7.10 29.82 9.14
CA ASP A 536 6.48 28.51 8.93
C ASP A 536 7.30 27.66 7.94
N ILE A 537 7.81 28.29 6.87
CA ILE A 537 8.64 27.65 5.84
C ILE A 537 10.00 27.26 6.42
N GLN A 538 10.64 28.15 7.20
CA GLN A 538 11.90 27.87 7.91
C GLN A 538 11.74 26.73 8.91
N PHE A 539 10.64 26.73 9.66
CA PHE A 539 10.29 25.66 10.58
C PHE A 539 10.14 24.32 9.84
N ALA A 540 9.37 24.30 8.75
CA ALA A 540 9.18 23.11 7.92
C ALA A 540 10.52 22.54 7.40
N SER A 541 11.34 23.40 6.78
CA SER A 541 12.64 22.98 6.23
C SER A 541 13.61 22.49 7.31
N THR A 542 13.56 23.06 8.52
CA THR A 542 14.41 22.61 9.63
C THR A 542 13.98 21.23 10.13
N VAL A 543 12.69 21.05 10.42
CA VAL A 543 12.13 19.78 10.90
C VAL A 543 12.28 18.67 9.84
N PHE A 544 12.13 18.99 8.56
CA PHE A 544 12.35 18.02 7.48
C PHE A 544 13.79 17.47 7.50
N LYS A 545 14.79 18.33 7.65
CA LYS A 545 16.21 17.90 7.76
C LYS A 545 16.47 17.06 9.02
N GLU A 546 15.75 17.30 10.11
CA GLU A 546 15.82 16.47 11.31
C GLU A 546 15.39 15.02 10.99
N PHE A 547 14.24 14.81 10.32
CA PHE A 547 13.81 13.47 9.90
C PHE A 547 14.76 12.82 8.89
N LEU A 548 15.29 13.59 7.94
CA LEU A 548 16.27 13.09 6.99
C LEU A 548 17.54 12.59 7.69
N SER A 549 18.01 13.31 8.72
CA SER A 549 19.16 12.87 9.52
C SER A 549 18.88 11.61 10.34
N ILE A 550 17.68 11.49 10.90
CA ILE A 550 17.26 10.30 11.65
C ILE A 550 17.28 9.06 10.75
N ARG A 551 16.76 9.16 9.51
CA ARG A 551 16.82 8.06 8.54
C ARG A 551 18.27 7.66 8.22
N ARG A 552 19.13 8.66 7.98
CA ARG A 552 20.55 8.41 7.63
C ARG A 552 21.29 7.69 8.75
N ASP A 553 21.05 8.10 9.99
CA ASP A 553 21.86 7.70 11.14
C ASP A 553 21.65 6.24 11.57
N SER A 554 20.56 5.59 11.16
CA SER A 554 20.28 4.18 11.46
C SER A 554 20.05 3.36 10.19
N LYS A 555 20.61 2.15 10.15
CA LYS A 555 20.29 1.15 9.11
C LYS A 555 18.91 0.53 9.27
N LEU A 556 18.31 0.65 10.45
CA LEU A 556 17.01 0.05 10.74
C LEU A 556 15.88 0.65 9.89
N PHE A 557 16.01 1.90 9.43
CA PHE A 557 15.06 2.50 8.46
C PHE A 557 15.24 2.04 7.01
N ARG A 558 16.28 1.23 6.73
CA ARG A 558 16.79 0.92 5.40
C ARG A 558 17.20 -0.56 5.33
N LEU A 559 16.30 -1.42 5.77
CA LEU A 559 16.48 -2.86 5.69
C LEU A 559 16.42 -3.30 4.23
N THR A 560 17.26 -4.26 3.86
CA THR A 560 17.56 -4.59 2.47
C THR A 560 16.94 -5.91 2.00
N THR A 561 16.10 -6.53 2.83
CA THR A 561 15.41 -7.78 2.49
C THR A 561 14.00 -7.79 3.07
N ALA A 562 13.08 -8.47 2.39
CA ALA A 562 11.74 -8.69 2.92
C ALA A 562 11.77 -9.47 4.25
N GLU A 563 12.70 -10.42 4.40
CA GLU A 563 12.86 -11.19 5.62
C GLU A 563 13.23 -10.32 6.82
N ASP A 564 14.19 -9.39 6.67
CA ASP A 564 14.54 -8.46 7.73
C ASP A 564 13.37 -7.52 8.05
N VAL A 565 12.67 -7.00 7.04
CA VAL A 565 11.50 -6.15 7.27
C VAL A 565 10.43 -6.90 8.06
N ILE A 566 10.08 -8.13 7.66
CA ILE A 566 9.07 -8.95 8.35
C ILE A 566 9.51 -9.34 9.77
N ALA A 567 10.79 -9.63 9.98
CA ALA A 567 11.30 -10.03 11.29
C ALA A 567 11.40 -8.85 12.27
N ARG A 568 11.62 -7.63 11.77
CA ARG A 568 12.01 -6.48 12.60
C ARG A 568 10.94 -5.41 12.71
N VAL A 569 10.15 -5.18 11.67
CA VAL A 569 9.17 -4.10 11.64
C VAL A 569 7.87 -4.59 12.27
N GLY A 570 7.44 -3.92 13.35
CA GLY A 570 6.18 -4.19 14.04
C GLY A 570 5.27 -2.97 14.07
N PHE A 571 3.97 -3.20 14.22
CA PHE A 571 2.99 -2.15 14.49
C PHE A 571 2.22 -2.47 15.78
N HIS A 572 1.90 -1.43 16.57
CA HIS A 572 1.37 -1.64 17.92
C HIS A 572 0.03 -0.97 18.20
N ASN A 573 -0.52 -0.22 17.25
CA ASN A 573 -1.89 0.29 17.26
C ASN A 573 -2.67 -0.39 16.11
N LEU A 574 -3.30 -1.52 16.43
CA LEU A 574 -3.84 -2.50 15.48
C LEU A 574 -5.28 -2.87 15.84
N ASP A 575 -5.90 -3.69 15.00
CA ASP A 575 -7.27 -4.23 15.16
C ASP A 575 -8.40 -3.18 15.11
N ARG A 576 -9.62 -3.62 15.48
CA ARG A 576 -10.86 -2.81 15.47
C ARG A 576 -10.85 -1.67 16.49
N ASN A 577 -10.06 -1.81 17.55
CA ASN A 577 -9.92 -0.88 18.65
C ASN A 577 -8.74 0.09 18.45
N GLN A 578 -8.05 0.05 17.30
CA GLN A 578 -6.96 0.97 17.04
C GLN A 578 -7.44 2.42 17.12
N THR A 579 -6.61 3.27 17.73
CA THR A 579 -6.88 4.71 17.72
C THR A 579 -6.68 5.26 16.31
N HIS A 580 -7.74 5.82 15.72
CA HIS A 580 -7.65 6.48 14.43
C HIS A 580 -6.68 7.67 14.47
N GLY A 581 -5.82 7.79 13.46
CA GLY A 581 -4.80 8.84 13.37
C GLY A 581 -3.57 8.58 14.23
N VAL A 582 -3.33 7.34 14.67
CA VAL A 582 -2.13 6.96 15.42
C VAL A 582 -1.45 5.78 14.75
N ILE A 583 -0.16 5.92 14.41
CA ILE A 583 0.70 4.80 14.05
C ILE A 583 1.80 4.69 15.10
N VAL A 584 2.04 3.46 15.57
CA VAL A 584 3.15 3.11 16.45
C VAL A 584 3.91 2.00 15.74
N MET A 585 5.00 2.35 15.06
CA MET A 585 5.88 1.42 14.34
C MET A 585 7.12 1.15 15.18
N SER A 586 7.53 -0.10 15.34
CA SER A 586 8.84 -0.46 15.90
C SER A 586 9.72 -1.08 14.82
N ILE A 587 11.03 -1.01 15.03
CA ILE A 587 12.04 -1.71 14.26
C ILE A 587 13.03 -2.34 15.23
N ASP A 588 13.08 -3.67 15.25
CA ASP A 588 13.87 -4.46 16.18
C ASP A 588 15.31 -4.66 15.72
N ASP A 589 16.25 -4.55 16.67
CA ASP A 589 17.65 -4.95 16.50
C ASP A 589 18.17 -5.74 17.71
N GLY A 590 17.26 -6.39 18.44
CA GLY A 590 17.57 -7.14 19.64
C GLY A 590 18.27 -8.49 19.42
N ILE A 591 18.68 -9.11 20.54
CA ILE A 591 19.23 -10.46 20.61
C ILE A 591 18.35 -11.46 19.84
N GLY A 592 18.99 -12.24 18.97
CA GLY A 592 18.32 -13.21 18.08
C GLY A 592 18.31 -12.75 16.63
N LEU A 593 18.55 -11.46 16.40
CA LEU A 593 18.75 -10.85 15.09
C LEU A 593 20.22 -10.46 14.90
N THR A 594 20.62 -10.23 13.65
CA THR A 594 21.93 -9.64 13.36
C THR A 594 21.92 -8.17 13.81
N ASP A 595 22.88 -7.75 14.64
CA ASP A 595 23.09 -6.34 15.03
C ASP A 595 23.41 -5.50 13.77
N LEU A 596 22.48 -4.64 13.36
CA LEU A 596 22.57 -3.77 12.17
C LEU A 596 22.87 -2.31 12.55
N ASP A 597 22.44 -1.85 13.72
CA ASP A 597 22.72 -0.54 14.28
C ASP A 597 23.39 -0.67 15.65
N PRO A 598 24.74 -0.52 15.72
CA PRO A 598 25.49 -0.71 16.95
C PRO A 598 25.21 0.35 18.03
N ASN A 599 24.37 1.36 17.72
CA ASN A 599 23.98 2.39 18.68
C ASN A 599 22.61 2.13 19.32
N HIS A 600 21.74 1.30 18.69
CA HIS A 600 20.35 1.18 19.12
C HIS A 600 19.84 -0.27 18.98
N ASP A 601 19.39 -0.86 20.09
CA ASP A 601 18.79 -2.20 20.10
C ASP A 601 17.35 -2.21 19.51
N ALA A 602 16.70 -1.05 19.42
CA ALA A 602 15.39 -0.88 18.79
C ALA A 602 15.08 0.61 18.52
N ILE A 603 14.19 0.85 17.56
CA ILE A 603 13.61 2.17 17.28
C ILE A 603 12.09 2.08 17.31
N VAL A 604 11.41 3.12 17.81
CA VAL A 604 9.95 3.26 17.74
C VAL A 604 9.58 4.62 17.15
N VAL A 605 8.81 4.62 16.06
CA VAL A 605 8.20 5.81 15.46
C VAL A 605 6.75 5.88 15.87
N VAL A 606 6.38 6.93 16.60
CA VAL A 606 5.01 7.22 16.99
C VAL A 606 4.52 8.43 16.22
N MET A 607 3.61 8.21 15.27
CA MET A 607 2.93 9.25 14.52
C MET A 607 1.57 9.53 15.17
N ASN A 608 1.48 10.60 15.95
CA ASN A 608 0.22 11.11 16.47
C ASN A 608 -0.34 12.18 15.52
N ALA A 609 -1.18 11.75 14.60
CA ALA A 609 -1.91 12.62 13.69
C ALA A 609 -3.16 13.22 14.34
N THR A 610 -3.50 12.94 15.60
CA THR A 610 -4.71 13.46 16.26
C THR A 610 -4.53 14.90 16.79
N ALA A 611 -5.63 15.53 17.17
CA ALA A 611 -5.63 16.87 17.78
C ALA A 611 -5.31 16.86 19.29
N ASN A 612 -5.10 15.69 19.90
CA ASN A 612 -4.85 15.56 21.33
C ASN A 612 -3.51 14.85 21.59
N GLU A 613 -2.95 15.03 22.78
CA GLU A 613 -1.88 14.15 23.25
C GLU A 613 -2.41 12.73 23.38
N ILE A 614 -1.59 11.75 22.98
CA ILE A 614 -1.90 10.34 23.12
C ILE A 614 -0.91 9.68 24.08
N GLN A 615 -1.36 8.60 24.71
CA GLN A 615 -0.54 7.66 25.45
C GLN A 615 -0.79 6.28 24.87
N HIS A 616 0.26 5.61 24.42
CA HIS A 616 0.15 4.27 23.85
C HIS A 616 1.11 3.32 24.57
N THR A 617 0.56 2.26 25.14
CA THR A 617 1.34 1.25 25.87
C THR A 617 1.66 0.07 24.95
N VAL A 618 2.93 -0.34 24.95
CA VAL A 618 3.42 -1.50 24.18
C VAL A 618 4.01 -2.51 25.17
N ALA A 619 3.57 -3.76 25.08
CA ALA A 619 4.11 -4.84 25.89
C ALA A 619 5.61 -5.01 25.62
N THR A 620 6.36 -5.40 26.64
CA THR A 620 7.84 -5.59 26.64
C THR A 620 8.68 -4.33 26.38
N ALA A 621 8.07 -3.22 25.95
CA ALA A 621 8.79 -1.98 25.69
C ALA A 621 9.46 -1.44 26.97
N SER A 622 10.76 -1.17 26.88
CA SER A 622 11.55 -0.72 28.02
C SER A 622 12.82 -0.01 27.52
N GLY A 623 13.32 0.94 28.32
CA GLY A 623 14.61 1.60 28.06
C GLY A 623 14.63 2.57 26.88
N PHE A 624 13.48 3.02 26.39
CA PHE A 624 13.41 3.99 25.30
C PHE A 624 13.63 5.43 25.79
N GLU A 625 14.25 6.24 24.94
CA GLU A 625 14.37 7.69 25.07
C GLU A 625 14.05 8.38 23.74
N LEU A 626 13.64 9.66 23.80
CA LEU A 626 13.40 10.45 22.58
C LEU A 626 14.73 10.60 21.82
N HIS A 627 14.68 10.44 20.49
CA HIS A 627 15.87 10.52 19.64
C HIS A 627 16.63 11.84 19.88
N PRO A 628 17.97 11.84 20.01
CA PRO A 628 18.75 13.05 20.34
C PRO A 628 18.49 14.24 19.42
N THR A 629 18.32 14.00 18.11
CA THR A 629 17.90 15.04 17.15
C THR A 629 16.60 15.72 17.53
N GLN A 630 15.59 14.96 18.00
CA GLN A 630 14.29 15.51 18.39
C GLN A 630 14.31 16.15 19.78
N VAL A 631 15.16 15.67 20.69
CA VAL A 631 15.44 16.37 21.96
C VAL A 631 16.01 17.77 21.71
N ALA A 632 16.86 17.91 20.69
CA ALA A 632 17.45 19.18 20.26
C ALA A 632 16.64 19.90 19.16
N SER A 633 15.41 19.45 18.88
CA SER A 633 14.60 19.95 17.77
C SER A 633 14.31 21.44 17.88
N SER A 634 14.20 22.07 16.71
CA SER A 634 13.61 23.41 16.59
C SER A 634 12.11 23.42 16.96
N ASP A 635 11.45 22.25 16.90
CA ASP A 635 10.10 22.04 17.37
C ASP A 635 10.04 21.74 18.87
N ALA A 636 9.70 22.77 19.67
CA ALA A 636 9.55 22.60 21.11
C ALA A 636 8.40 21.65 21.53
N VAL A 637 7.46 21.31 20.62
CA VAL A 637 6.36 20.38 20.91
C VAL A 637 6.86 18.95 20.94
N VAL A 638 7.68 18.51 19.98
CA VAL A 638 8.19 17.13 19.98
C VAL A 638 9.08 16.82 21.19
N ALA A 639 9.75 17.84 21.74
CA ALA A 639 10.51 17.71 22.98
C ALA A 639 9.66 17.34 24.21
N GLY A 640 8.33 17.48 24.13
CA GLY A 640 7.39 17.00 25.15
C GLY A 640 7.08 15.51 25.06
N ALA A 641 7.46 14.84 23.96
CA ALA A 641 7.28 13.40 23.81
C ALA A 641 8.17 12.64 24.82
N SER A 642 7.62 11.61 25.44
CA SER A 642 8.30 10.90 26.53
C SER A 642 7.94 9.42 26.57
N PHE A 643 8.81 8.65 27.21
CA PHE A 643 8.61 7.23 27.47
C PHE A 643 8.62 6.97 28.98
N SER A 644 7.74 6.09 29.44
CA SER A 644 7.71 5.62 30.82
C SER A 644 7.62 4.10 30.87
N ALA A 645 8.50 3.46 31.62
CA ALA A 645 8.52 2.01 31.79
C ALA A 645 7.50 1.56 32.85
N GLY A 646 6.71 0.54 32.51
CA GLY A 646 5.84 -0.22 33.39
C GLY A 646 6.45 -1.57 33.78
N VAL A 647 5.63 -2.48 34.29
CA VAL A 647 6.03 -3.88 34.55
C VAL A 647 5.73 -4.69 33.30
N ASP A 648 6.78 -5.17 32.61
CA ASP A 648 6.68 -5.92 31.35
C ASP A 648 5.95 -5.18 30.20
N GLU A 649 5.91 -3.84 30.27
CA GLU A 649 5.31 -2.94 29.29
C GLU A 649 5.95 -1.55 29.37
N GLY A 650 5.70 -0.70 28.38
CA GLY A 650 6.12 0.70 28.39
C GLY A 650 5.17 1.61 27.62
N THR A 651 4.97 2.82 28.13
CA THR A 651 4.03 3.80 27.57
C THR A 651 4.77 4.94 26.90
N PHE A 652 4.44 5.18 25.63
CA PHE A 652 4.88 6.32 24.84
C PHE A 652 3.81 7.43 24.91
N THR A 653 4.20 8.61 25.37
CA THR A 653 3.34 9.81 25.41
C THR A 653 3.79 10.76 24.31
N VAL A 654 2.88 11.11 23.39
CA VAL A 654 3.21 11.94 22.22
C VAL A 654 2.19 13.06 22.07
N PRO A 655 2.63 14.34 22.03
CA PRO A 655 1.74 15.49 21.84
C PRO A 655 0.94 15.43 20.53
N ALA A 656 -0.14 16.21 20.47
CA ALA A 656 -0.94 16.36 19.26
C ALA A 656 -0.11 16.74 18.04
N ARG A 657 -0.51 16.28 16.85
CA ARG A 657 0.11 16.61 15.54
C ARG A 657 1.64 16.51 15.58
N THR A 658 2.15 15.37 16.04
CA THR A 658 3.58 15.13 16.26
C THR A 658 3.96 13.73 15.81
N MET A 659 5.07 13.62 15.09
CA MET A 659 5.75 12.35 14.82
C MET A 659 7.03 12.29 15.65
N ALA A 660 7.05 11.44 16.67
CA ALA A 660 8.17 11.28 17.59
C ALA A 660 8.90 9.96 17.30
N VAL A 661 10.23 10.01 17.31
CA VAL A 661 11.11 8.86 17.14
C VAL A 661 11.80 8.61 18.47
N PHE A 662 11.60 7.42 19.02
CA PHE A 662 12.24 6.95 20.22
C PHE A 662 13.28 5.90 19.86
N VAL A 663 14.39 5.88 20.59
CA VAL A 663 15.46 4.90 20.44
C VAL A 663 15.68 4.18 21.74
N LYS A 664 16.07 2.91 21.66
CA LYS A 664 16.56 2.12 22.79
C LYS A 664 18.08 2.01 22.66
N PRO A 665 18.88 2.80 23.40
CA PRO A 665 20.32 2.82 23.23
C PRO A 665 20.97 1.48 23.55
N GLN A 666 21.85 1.01 22.67
CA GLN A 666 22.64 -0.20 22.90
C GLN A 666 23.75 0.07 23.90
N MET A 667 23.75 -0.68 25.02
CA MET A 667 24.70 -0.50 26.13
C MET A 667 25.80 -1.57 26.10
N GLY A 668 26.71 -1.47 25.14
CA GLY A 668 27.85 -2.37 24.98
C GLY A 668 27.59 -3.45 23.92
N ALA A 669 27.27 -4.68 24.34
CA ALA A 669 26.84 -5.72 23.41
C ALA A 669 25.34 -5.57 23.12
N GLN A 670 24.90 -6.10 21.97
CA GLN A 670 23.48 -6.16 21.57
C GLN A 670 22.61 -6.66 22.72
N GLY A 671 21.61 -5.85 23.06
CA GLY A 671 20.67 -6.09 24.14
C GLY A 671 19.35 -6.69 23.65
N GLU A 672 18.39 -6.79 24.56
CA GLU A 672 17.01 -7.06 24.18
C GLU A 672 16.50 -5.87 23.37
N GLY A 673 15.83 -6.10 22.26
CA GLY A 673 15.24 -5.04 21.44
C GLY A 673 13.76 -4.83 21.75
N LEU A 674 12.92 -4.77 20.72
CA LEU A 674 11.46 -4.76 20.81
C LEU A 674 10.90 -5.57 19.64
N ALA A 675 10.48 -6.81 19.92
CA ALA A 675 10.01 -7.73 18.90
C ALA A 675 8.86 -7.13 18.05
N ALA A 676 8.90 -7.35 16.73
CA ALA A 676 7.84 -6.93 15.81
C ALA A 676 6.45 -7.44 16.24
N THR A 677 6.43 -8.64 16.84
CA THR A 677 5.23 -9.32 17.36
C THR A 677 4.93 -9.00 18.81
N ALA A 678 5.51 -7.96 19.42
CA ALA A 678 5.30 -7.63 20.85
C ALA A 678 3.82 -7.42 21.20
N THR A 679 2.97 -7.09 20.22
CA THR A 679 1.52 -6.94 20.38
C THR A 679 0.72 -8.09 19.72
N ALA A 680 1.39 -9.02 19.03
CA ALA A 680 0.73 -10.18 18.44
C ALA A 680 0.35 -11.17 19.55
N GLY A 681 -0.95 -11.44 19.69
CA GLY A 681 -1.47 -12.26 20.78
C GLY A 681 -1.52 -11.55 22.14
N ALA A 682 -1.40 -10.21 22.16
CA ALA A 682 -1.80 -9.44 23.34
C ALA A 682 -3.23 -9.85 23.72
N PRO A 683 -3.51 -10.16 25.00
CA PRO A 683 -4.84 -10.59 25.39
C PRO A 683 -5.83 -9.50 24.99
N ASP A 684 -6.77 -9.91 24.17
CA ASP A 684 -7.87 -9.08 23.73
C ASP A 684 -8.49 -8.36 24.93
N VAL A 685 -8.63 -7.03 24.84
CA VAL A 685 -9.17 -6.23 25.93
C VAL A 685 -10.67 -6.44 25.95
N VAL A 686 -11.11 -7.46 26.70
CA VAL A 686 -12.52 -7.81 26.88
C VAL A 686 -13.29 -6.55 27.32
N PRO A 687 -14.24 -6.01 26.51
CA PRO A 687 -14.86 -4.70 26.73
C PRO A 687 -15.45 -4.47 28.12
N TYR A 688 -15.91 -5.54 28.77
CA TYR A 688 -16.51 -5.51 30.10
C TYR A 688 -15.71 -6.29 31.15
N GLY A 689 -14.43 -6.59 30.87
CA GLY A 689 -13.53 -7.34 31.75
C GLY A 689 -14.07 -8.73 32.11
N ASP A 690 -13.95 -9.11 33.39
CA ASP A 690 -14.47 -10.39 33.91
C ASP A 690 -16.01 -10.43 34.03
N THR A 691 -16.72 -9.37 33.62
CA THR A 691 -18.18 -9.33 33.73
C THR A 691 -18.81 -10.18 32.64
N VAL A 692 -19.51 -11.24 33.06
CA VAL A 692 -20.29 -12.07 32.14
C VAL A 692 -21.46 -11.25 31.60
N ALA A 693 -21.57 -11.21 30.28
CA ALA A 693 -22.65 -10.53 29.58
C ALA A 693 -23.75 -11.54 29.20
N TYR A 694 -25.01 -11.11 29.20
CA TYR A 694 -26.16 -11.97 28.95
C TYR A 694 -27.13 -11.31 27.99
N ILE A 695 -27.89 -12.12 27.25
CA ILE A 695 -29.18 -11.72 26.70
C ILE A 695 -30.24 -12.02 27.75
N ARG A 696 -30.93 -11.01 28.26
CA ARG A 696 -31.95 -11.18 29.32
C ARG A 696 -33.29 -10.71 28.81
N GLY A 697 -34.30 -11.57 28.80
CA GLY A 697 -35.58 -11.23 28.22
C GLY A 697 -36.66 -12.27 28.39
N ASP A 698 -37.78 -12.09 27.68
CA ASP A 698 -38.92 -12.99 27.73
C ASP A 698 -38.56 -14.44 27.35
N MET A 699 -37.52 -14.65 26.53
CA MET A 699 -37.04 -15.98 26.12
C MET A 699 -36.49 -16.82 27.29
N ASN A 700 -35.96 -16.18 28.32
CA ASN A 700 -35.40 -16.84 29.51
C ASN A 700 -36.03 -16.36 30.82
N GLY A 701 -37.18 -15.67 30.74
CA GLY A 701 -37.83 -15.12 31.93
C GLY A 701 -36.99 -14.07 32.66
N TRP A 702 -36.12 -13.34 31.94
CA TRP A 702 -35.22 -12.31 32.46
C TRP A 702 -34.12 -12.83 33.42
N SER A 703 -33.78 -14.12 33.32
CA SER A 703 -32.74 -14.77 34.11
C SER A 703 -31.33 -14.48 33.56
N THR A 704 -30.33 -15.26 33.99
CA THR A 704 -28.95 -15.26 33.49
C THR A 704 -28.62 -16.56 32.76
N ASP A 705 -29.64 -17.26 32.24
CA ASP A 705 -29.46 -18.57 31.60
C ASP A 705 -28.80 -18.46 30.21
N ASP A 706 -28.94 -17.32 29.55
CA ASP A 706 -28.36 -17.05 28.22
C ASP A 706 -27.09 -16.19 28.32
N ALA A 707 -26.02 -16.78 28.85
CA ALA A 707 -24.69 -16.16 28.94
C ALA A 707 -24.02 -16.09 27.56
N LEU A 708 -23.57 -14.90 27.18
CA LEU A 708 -22.82 -14.68 25.95
C LEU A 708 -21.37 -15.13 26.12
N GLU A 709 -20.86 -15.85 25.13
CA GLU A 709 -19.45 -16.20 25.00
C GLU A 709 -18.69 -15.06 24.35
N TYR A 710 -17.52 -14.72 24.88
CA TYR A 710 -16.62 -13.77 24.24
C TYR A 710 -15.79 -14.49 23.17
N VAL A 711 -15.96 -14.11 21.92
CA VAL A 711 -15.33 -14.78 20.76
C VAL A 711 -14.16 -14.00 20.16
N GLY A 712 -13.81 -12.86 20.77
CA GLY A 712 -12.68 -12.01 20.38
C GLY A 712 -13.09 -10.74 19.61
N GLY A 713 -12.21 -9.73 19.58
CA GLY A 713 -12.36 -8.48 18.83
C GLY A 713 -13.51 -7.60 19.31
N GLY A 714 -13.85 -7.65 20.60
CA GLY A 714 -15.01 -6.97 21.18
C GLY A 714 -16.34 -7.71 21.01
N ILE A 715 -16.35 -8.90 20.39
CA ILE A 715 -17.59 -9.61 20.04
C ILE A 715 -18.02 -10.60 21.12
N TYR A 716 -19.28 -10.49 21.53
CA TYR A 716 -19.99 -11.42 22.40
C TYR A 716 -21.07 -12.17 21.60
N ARG A 717 -21.19 -13.49 21.74
CA ARG A 717 -22.13 -14.31 20.94
C ARG A 717 -22.82 -15.39 21.77
N ILE A 718 -24.09 -15.67 21.46
CA ILE A 718 -24.84 -16.82 21.96
C ILE A 718 -25.90 -17.25 20.94
N ALA A 719 -26.19 -18.54 20.84
CA ALA A 719 -27.36 -19.06 20.12
C ALA A 719 -28.54 -19.29 21.08
N ILE A 720 -29.72 -18.77 20.75
CA ILE A 720 -30.95 -18.93 21.55
C ILE A 720 -32.07 -19.47 20.65
N ASP A 721 -32.73 -20.53 21.11
CA ASP A 721 -33.90 -21.09 20.43
C ASP A 721 -35.13 -20.22 20.64
N LEU A 722 -35.68 -19.69 19.54
CA LEU A 722 -36.88 -18.86 19.53
C LEU A 722 -38.02 -19.55 18.79
N THR A 723 -39.27 -19.24 19.20
CA THR A 723 -40.47 -19.83 18.62
C THR A 723 -41.15 -18.88 17.62
N ALA A 724 -41.56 -19.42 16.48
CA ALA A 724 -42.31 -18.69 15.44
C ALA A 724 -43.56 -17.99 15.99
N GLY A 725 -43.82 -16.79 15.48
CA GLY A 725 -45.03 -16.01 15.78
C GLY A 725 -45.05 -15.42 17.19
N GLN A 726 -43.94 -15.48 17.93
CA GLN A 726 -43.79 -14.81 19.23
C GLN A 726 -43.01 -13.51 19.09
N THR A 727 -43.29 -12.61 20.03
CA THR A 727 -42.58 -11.36 20.25
C THR A 727 -41.82 -11.47 21.57
N TYR A 728 -40.52 -11.20 21.55
CA TYR A 728 -39.67 -11.26 22.74
C TYR A 728 -39.17 -9.86 23.08
N ASN A 729 -39.37 -9.44 24.34
CA ASN A 729 -38.70 -8.26 24.90
C ASN A 729 -37.41 -8.71 25.59
N PHE A 730 -36.29 -8.03 25.36
CA PHE A 730 -35.01 -8.41 25.92
C PHE A 730 -34.02 -7.25 26.03
N LYS A 731 -32.86 -7.50 26.63
CA LYS A 731 -31.74 -6.58 26.80
C LYS A 731 -30.40 -7.30 26.74
N PHE A 732 -29.36 -6.55 26.42
CA PHE A 732 -27.97 -6.93 26.67
C PHE A 732 -27.58 -6.43 28.06
N ALA A 733 -27.30 -7.34 28.99
CA ALA A 733 -27.17 -6.97 30.40
C ALA A 733 -26.25 -7.90 31.18
N SER A 734 -25.71 -7.40 32.30
CA SER A 734 -24.96 -8.16 33.30
C SER A 734 -25.92 -8.66 34.38
N GLU A 735 -25.45 -9.57 35.25
CA GLU A 735 -26.24 -10.05 36.40
C GLU A 735 -26.69 -8.88 37.30
N ASP A 736 -25.78 -7.95 37.56
CA ASP A 736 -25.96 -6.79 38.44
C ASP A 736 -26.81 -5.64 37.84
N TRP A 737 -27.11 -5.67 36.53
CA TRP A 737 -27.75 -4.59 35.76
C TRP A 737 -27.06 -3.22 35.81
N SER A 738 -25.87 -3.11 36.39
CA SER A 738 -25.13 -1.85 36.50
C SER A 738 -23.96 -1.79 35.54
N THR A 739 -23.25 -2.90 35.35
CA THR A 739 -22.06 -2.92 34.49
C THR A 739 -22.47 -2.90 33.02
N ILE A 740 -23.40 -3.78 32.65
CA ILE A 740 -24.01 -3.86 31.32
C ILE A 740 -25.53 -3.74 31.52
N ASN A 741 -26.15 -2.75 30.87
CA ASN A 741 -27.60 -2.57 30.83
C ASN A 741 -27.97 -1.75 29.61
N PHE A 742 -27.94 -2.42 28.47
CA PHE A 742 -28.16 -1.85 27.16
C PHE A 742 -29.49 -2.31 26.59
N GLY A 743 -30.20 -1.34 26.02
CA GLY A 743 -31.50 -1.53 25.39
C GLY A 743 -31.69 -0.57 24.23
N ALA A 744 -32.93 -0.24 23.92
CA ALA A 744 -33.25 0.68 22.84
C ALA A 744 -32.98 2.15 23.23
N GLU A 745 -32.73 3.04 22.28
CA GLU A 745 -32.65 4.48 22.55
C GLU A 745 -33.94 5.01 23.21
N SER A 746 -35.09 4.51 22.72
CA SER A 746 -36.40 4.79 23.30
C SER A 746 -37.37 3.65 22.99
N ALA A 747 -38.51 3.62 23.69
CA ALA A 747 -39.61 2.70 23.36
C ALA A 747 -40.14 2.84 21.91
N ALA A 748 -39.92 3.97 21.22
CA ALA A 748 -40.34 4.16 19.83
C ALA A 748 -39.38 3.50 18.81
N THR A 749 -38.14 3.20 19.22
CA THR A 749 -37.07 2.66 18.37
C THR A 749 -36.62 1.28 18.83
N ASN A 750 -37.45 0.54 19.56
CA ASN A 750 -37.08 -0.73 20.18
C ASN A 750 -37.08 -1.97 19.28
N ALA A 751 -37.61 -1.87 18.07
CA ALA A 751 -37.66 -3.00 17.15
C ALA A 751 -36.24 -3.44 16.73
N VAL A 752 -35.98 -4.74 16.86
CA VAL A 752 -34.83 -5.46 16.31
C VAL A 752 -35.33 -6.27 15.11
N THR A 753 -34.66 -6.10 13.97
CA THR A 753 -34.96 -6.83 12.74
C THR A 753 -33.84 -7.84 12.52
N VAL A 754 -34.20 -9.09 12.23
CA VAL A 754 -33.23 -10.15 11.93
C VAL A 754 -32.40 -9.74 10.71
N ASP A 755 -31.10 -10.04 10.73
CA ASP A 755 -30.11 -9.68 9.71
C ASP A 755 -29.94 -8.15 9.53
N THR A 756 -30.19 -7.35 10.57
CA THR A 756 -29.98 -5.90 10.56
C THR A 756 -29.34 -5.43 11.87
N ASP A 757 -28.28 -4.63 11.77
CA ASP A 757 -27.57 -4.09 12.92
C ASP A 757 -28.42 -3.13 13.74
N LYS A 758 -28.22 -3.19 15.06
CA LYS A 758 -28.92 -2.36 16.02
C LYS A 758 -27.97 -1.79 17.07
N THR A 759 -27.66 -0.50 16.97
CA THR A 759 -26.97 0.21 18.04
C THR A 759 -27.80 0.22 19.32
N LEU A 760 -27.15 -0.09 20.44
CA LEU A 760 -27.74 -0.16 21.76
C LEU A 760 -27.33 1.04 22.62
N PHE A 761 -28.15 1.35 23.62
CA PHE A 761 -27.96 2.50 24.50
C PHE A 761 -28.15 2.12 25.96
N ARG A 762 -27.45 2.80 26.89
CA ARG A 762 -27.64 2.64 28.34
C ARG A 762 -28.98 3.23 28.82
N THR A 763 -30.08 2.56 28.50
CA THR A 763 -31.44 2.99 28.85
C THR A 763 -32.19 1.87 29.57
N ASN A 764 -33.34 2.22 30.14
CA ASN A 764 -34.27 1.23 30.70
C ASN A 764 -35.26 0.65 29.68
N ASP A 765 -35.24 1.12 28.44
CA ASP A 765 -36.16 0.64 27.39
C ASP A 765 -35.66 -0.68 26.80
N ASN A 766 -36.55 -1.68 26.71
CA ASN A 766 -36.22 -3.00 26.20
C ASN A 766 -36.14 -3.02 24.67
N LEU A 767 -35.38 -3.97 24.13
CA LEU A 767 -35.40 -4.35 22.71
C LEU A 767 -36.56 -5.31 22.45
N VAL A 768 -37.08 -5.31 21.23
CA VAL A 768 -38.21 -6.16 20.82
C VAL A 768 -37.90 -6.84 19.49
N ILE A 769 -37.89 -8.18 19.49
CA ILE A 769 -37.74 -8.98 18.26
C ILE A 769 -39.00 -9.78 17.99
N ASN A 770 -39.43 -9.79 16.72
CA ASN A 770 -40.51 -10.63 16.22
C ASN A 770 -39.93 -11.77 15.39
N VAL A 771 -40.22 -13.00 15.80
CA VAL A 771 -39.61 -14.19 15.20
C VAL A 771 -40.60 -14.80 14.22
N ALA A 772 -40.24 -14.81 12.94
CA ALA A 772 -41.11 -15.37 11.89
C ALA A 772 -41.15 -16.90 11.92
N ASN A 773 -39.99 -17.55 12.15
CA ASN A 773 -39.81 -18.99 12.07
C ASN A 773 -39.18 -19.52 13.36
N SER A 774 -39.55 -20.74 13.78
CA SER A 774 -38.94 -21.33 14.97
C SER A 774 -37.53 -21.80 14.58
N GLY A 775 -36.54 -21.55 15.43
CA GLY A 775 -35.16 -21.91 15.14
C GLY A 775 -34.20 -21.32 16.16
N SER A 776 -32.93 -21.67 16.03
CA SER A 776 -31.87 -21.10 16.86
C SER A 776 -31.36 -19.81 16.21
N TYR A 777 -31.21 -18.75 17.00
CA TYR A 777 -30.77 -17.43 16.54
C TYR A 777 -29.49 -17.03 17.26
N PHE A 778 -28.46 -16.64 16.51
CA PHE A 778 -27.31 -15.96 17.07
C PHE A 778 -27.70 -14.55 17.47
N PHE A 779 -27.46 -14.21 18.74
CA PHE A 779 -27.38 -12.85 19.24
C PHE A 779 -25.90 -12.51 19.36
N GLU A 780 -25.44 -11.61 18.51
CA GLU A 780 -24.06 -11.15 18.47
C GLU A 780 -24.02 -9.68 18.86
N VAL A 781 -23.23 -9.34 19.88
CA VAL A 781 -23.04 -7.97 20.33
C VAL A 781 -21.62 -7.58 20.06
N ASP A 782 -21.43 -6.64 19.14
CA ASP A 782 -20.17 -5.95 18.94
C ASP A 782 -20.04 -4.83 19.98
N ALA A 783 -19.13 -5.03 20.92
CA ALA A 783 -18.81 -4.09 21.98
C ALA A 783 -17.40 -3.49 21.83
N SER A 784 -16.87 -3.41 20.60
CA SER A 784 -15.65 -2.65 20.31
C SER A 784 -15.76 -1.19 20.76
N GLU A 785 -16.99 -0.65 20.77
CA GLU A 785 -17.37 0.61 21.41
C GLU A 785 -18.22 0.31 22.67
N PRO A 786 -17.62 0.17 23.87
CA PRO A 786 -18.31 -0.37 25.04
C PRO A 786 -19.52 0.44 25.52
N GLU A 787 -19.58 1.73 25.15
CA GLU A 787 -20.65 2.66 25.50
C GLU A 787 -21.76 2.76 24.43
N ALA A 788 -21.57 2.19 23.25
CA ALA A 788 -22.56 2.15 22.17
C ALA A 788 -22.49 0.82 21.38
N PRO A 789 -22.63 -0.34 22.03
CA PRO A 789 -22.47 -1.63 21.38
C PRO A 789 -23.55 -1.87 20.31
N VAL A 790 -23.24 -2.67 19.30
CA VAL A 790 -24.15 -3.00 18.19
C VAL A 790 -24.59 -4.45 18.31
N LEU A 791 -25.90 -4.66 18.36
CA LEU A 791 -26.51 -5.99 18.31
C LEU A 791 -26.83 -6.38 16.87
N HIS A 792 -26.39 -7.57 16.48
CA HIS A 792 -26.80 -8.26 15.27
C HIS A 792 -27.50 -9.57 15.65
N VAL A 793 -28.72 -9.80 15.15
CA VAL A 793 -29.46 -11.04 15.39
C VAL A 793 -29.72 -11.75 14.08
N ARG A 794 -29.30 -13.01 13.97
CA ARG A 794 -29.44 -13.82 12.74
C ARG A 794 -29.85 -15.25 13.03
N ASN A 795 -30.55 -15.89 12.11
CA ASN A 795 -30.87 -17.32 12.23
C ASN A 795 -29.58 -18.14 12.00
N THR A 796 -29.33 -19.11 12.88
CA THR A 796 -28.20 -20.05 12.76
C THR A 796 -28.31 -20.94 11.53
N ASP A 797 -29.53 -21.22 11.06
CA ASP A 797 -29.79 -21.90 9.81
C ASP A 797 -29.84 -20.85 8.69
N VAL A 798 -28.79 -20.80 7.87
CA VAL A 798 -28.65 -19.85 6.76
C VAL A 798 -29.71 -20.07 5.68
N PHE A 799 -30.11 -21.32 5.44
CA PHE A 799 -31.10 -21.65 4.42
C PHE A 799 -32.51 -21.85 4.98
N ALA A 800 -32.65 -22.03 6.30
CA ALA A 800 -33.85 -22.05 7.17
C ALA A 800 -35.10 -22.76 6.63
N ASP A 801 -35.72 -22.21 5.56
CA ASP A 801 -36.95 -22.71 4.93
C ASP A 801 -36.71 -23.34 3.55
N THR A 802 -35.48 -23.33 3.05
CA THR A 802 -35.12 -23.81 1.72
C THR A 802 -34.30 -25.08 1.82
N ALA A 803 -34.91 -26.21 1.51
CA ALA A 803 -34.18 -27.46 1.31
C ALA A 803 -33.16 -27.28 0.18
N ILE A 804 -31.89 -27.54 0.50
CA ILE A 804 -30.77 -27.47 -0.43
C ILE A 804 -30.23 -28.88 -0.69
N TYR A 805 -29.76 -29.11 -1.90
CA TYR A 805 -29.37 -30.43 -2.37
C TYR A 805 -28.03 -30.36 -3.10
N VAL A 806 -27.22 -31.41 -2.97
CA VAL A 806 -26.16 -31.69 -3.94
C VAL A 806 -26.84 -32.24 -5.20
N ARG A 807 -26.70 -31.58 -6.34
CA ARG A 807 -27.38 -31.95 -7.60
C ARG A 807 -26.35 -32.03 -8.72
N GLY A 808 -26.23 -33.19 -9.36
CA GLY A 808 -25.23 -33.37 -10.42
C GLY A 808 -25.30 -34.70 -11.14
N GLY A 809 -24.30 -34.99 -11.97
CA GLY A 809 -24.14 -36.27 -12.67
C GLY A 809 -24.15 -37.48 -11.71
N ILE A 810 -23.65 -37.28 -10.49
CA ILE A 810 -23.57 -38.30 -9.42
C ILE A 810 -24.95 -38.87 -9.05
N ASN A 811 -26.00 -38.04 -9.06
CA ASN A 811 -27.36 -38.41 -8.65
C ASN A 811 -28.44 -38.05 -9.69
N GLY A 812 -28.03 -37.86 -10.96
CA GLY A 812 -28.93 -37.57 -12.07
C GLY A 812 -29.64 -36.21 -11.98
N TRP A 813 -29.02 -35.21 -11.33
CA TRP A 813 -29.54 -33.84 -11.16
C TRP A 813 -30.86 -33.73 -10.37
N GLY A 814 -31.24 -34.78 -9.65
CA GLY A 814 -32.44 -34.84 -8.83
C GLY A 814 -32.28 -34.14 -7.48
N THR A 815 -33.26 -34.34 -6.59
CA THR A 815 -33.28 -33.84 -5.20
C THR A 815 -33.07 -34.97 -4.19
N ALA A 816 -32.38 -36.04 -4.59
CA ALA A 816 -32.20 -37.23 -3.77
C ALA A 816 -31.14 -37.05 -2.67
N SER A 817 -30.27 -36.06 -2.80
CA SER A 817 -29.14 -35.78 -1.90
C SER A 817 -29.35 -34.46 -1.18
N GLU A 818 -30.32 -34.42 -0.26
CA GLU A 818 -30.62 -33.26 0.57
C GLU A 818 -29.53 -33.03 1.63
N LEU A 819 -29.01 -31.81 1.68
CA LEU A 819 -28.05 -31.34 2.69
C LEU A 819 -28.81 -31.03 3.98
N VAL A 820 -28.59 -31.86 5.00
CA VAL A 820 -29.24 -31.75 6.31
C VAL A 820 -28.44 -30.79 7.19
N HIS A 821 -29.11 -29.80 7.77
CA HIS A 821 -28.49 -28.87 8.71
C HIS A 821 -28.04 -29.60 9.98
N MET A 822 -26.78 -29.45 10.33
CA MET A 822 -26.12 -30.06 11.49
C MET A 822 -25.98 -29.09 12.68
N GLY A 823 -26.28 -27.81 12.48
CA GLY A 823 -26.05 -26.72 13.43
C GLY A 823 -24.98 -25.74 12.93
N GLU A 824 -25.00 -24.50 13.45
CA GLU A 824 -23.99 -23.46 13.18
C GLU A 824 -23.73 -23.16 11.69
N GLY A 825 -24.71 -23.34 10.82
CA GLY A 825 -24.54 -23.12 9.37
C GLY A 825 -23.82 -24.26 8.65
N ILE A 826 -23.58 -25.40 9.30
CA ILE A 826 -23.02 -26.60 8.69
C ILE A 826 -24.13 -27.50 8.15
N TYR A 827 -23.99 -27.97 6.91
CA TYR A 827 -24.93 -28.90 6.29
C TYR A 827 -24.18 -30.14 5.76
N LYS A 828 -24.79 -31.32 5.91
CA LYS A 828 -24.17 -32.59 5.54
C LYS A 828 -25.12 -33.47 4.72
N VAL A 829 -24.56 -34.16 3.72
CA VAL A 829 -25.24 -35.26 3.02
C VAL A 829 -24.24 -36.35 2.67
N ILE A 830 -24.69 -37.61 2.73
CA ILE A 830 -23.93 -38.76 2.24
C ILE A 830 -24.50 -39.17 0.88
N VAL A 831 -23.63 -39.34 -0.10
CA VAL A 831 -23.98 -39.70 -1.48
C VAL A 831 -23.20 -40.93 -1.89
N ASP A 832 -23.91 -42.01 -2.26
CA ASP A 832 -23.30 -43.19 -2.87
C ASP A 832 -23.02 -42.92 -4.36
N VAL A 833 -21.74 -42.84 -4.71
CA VAL A 833 -21.28 -42.60 -6.09
C VAL A 833 -21.42 -43.86 -6.95
N GLY A 834 -21.50 -45.05 -6.35
CA GLY A 834 -21.75 -46.31 -7.05
C GLY A 834 -20.86 -46.51 -8.28
N ALA A 835 -21.46 -46.77 -9.45
CA ALA A 835 -20.73 -46.95 -10.73
C ALA A 835 -20.34 -45.63 -11.43
N ASN A 836 -20.67 -44.47 -10.85
CA ASN A 836 -20.44 -43.15 -11.45
C ASN A 836 -19.05 -42.58 -11.08
N THR A 837 -18.01 -43.42 -11.07
CA THR A 837 -16.60 -43.01 -10.86
C THR A 837 -16.07 -42.20 -12.04
N GLY A 838 -15.03 -41.39 -11.83
CA GLY A 838 -14.50 -40.45 -12.83
C GLY A 838 -15.00 -39.02 -12.63
N ALA A 839 -14.68 -38.13 -13.58
CA ALA A 839 -15.10 -36.72 -13.54
C ALA A 839 -16.62 -36.56 -13.60
N GLN A 840 -17.20 -35.95 -12.56
CA GLN A 840 -18.62 -35.62 -12.44
C GLN A 840 -18.82 -34.13 -12.24
N GLU A 841 -19.91 -33.61 -12.80
CA GLU A 841 -20.35 -32.22 -12.58
C GLU A 841 -21.48 -32.16 -11.55
N PHE A 842 -21.49 -31.15 -10.68
CA PHE A 842 -22.56 -30.91 -9.72
C PHE A 842 -22.62 -29.45 -9.23
N LYS A 843 -23.70 -29.13 -8.49
CA LYS A 843 -23.96 -27.85 -7.81
C LYS A 843 -24.64 -28.08 -6.46
N ILE A 844 -24.67 -27.04 -5.62
CA ILE A 844 -25.57 -26.97 -4.47
C ILE A 844 -26.74 -26.07 -4.84
N ALA A 845 -27.95 -26.61 -4.85
CA ALA A 845 -29.12 -25.85 -5.29
C ALA A 845 -30.41 -26.27 -4.59
N SER A 846 -31.37 -25.35 -4.54
CA SER A 846 -32.75 -25.62 -4.14
C SER A 846 -33.48 -26.44 -5.22
N ALA A 847 -34.62 -27.03 -4.87
CA ALA A 847 -35.43 -27.81 -5.81
C ALA A 847 -35.88 -27.00 -7.05
N ASP A 848 -36.18 -25.72 -6.85
CA ASP A 848 -36.63 -24.78 -7.89
C ASP A 848 -35.50 -24.10 -8.67
N TRP A 849 -34.23 -24.34 -8.30
CA TRP A 849 -33.01 -23.69 -8.82
C TRP A 849 -32.92 -22.17 -8.65
N ALA A 850 -34.01 -21.50 -8.30
CA ALA A 850 -34.08 -20.05 -8.22
C ALA A 850 -33.76 -19.52 -6.82
N THR A 851 -34.15 -20.28 -5.78
CA THR A 851 -34.00 -19.83 -4.40
C THR A 851 -32.55 -19.99 -3.91
N VAL A 852 -31.89 -21.10 -4.27
CA VAL A 852 -30.46 -21.33 -4.04
C VAL A 852 -29.85 -21.94 -5.30
N ASP A 853 -28.81 -21.32 -5.82
CA ASP A 853 -27.92 -21.85 -6.87
C ASP A 853 -26.50 -21.41 -6.50
N ILE A 854 -25.68 -22.35 -6.07
CA ILE A 854 -24.32 -22.11 -5.57
C ILE A 854 -23.34 -22.98 -6.38
N SER A 855 -22.26 -22.35 -6.84
CA SER A 855 -21.16 -22.99 -7.58
C SER A 855 -19.81 -22.50 -7.03
N TYR A 856 -18.73 -22.60 -7.81
CA TYR A 856 -17.40 -22.13 -7.44
C TYR A 856 -17.30 -20.59 -7.45
N GLY A 857 -16.70 -20.01 -6.41
CA GLY A 857 -16.52 -18.56 -6.27
C GLY A 857 -15.14 -18.04 -6.67
N ASP A 858 -14.17 -18.93 -6.82
CA ASP A 858 -12.74 -18.64 -6.98
C ASP A 858 -12.24 -18.69 -8.45
N GLY A 859 -13.17 -18.82 -9.41
CA GLY A 859 -12.84 -18.97 -10.83
C GLY A 859 -12.34 -20.36 -11.25
N ASN A 860 -12.16 -21.30 -10.32
CA ASN A 860 -11.75 -22.68 -10.59
C ASN A 860 -12.94 -23.64 -10.37
N PRO A 861 -13.38 -24.42 -11.37
CA PRO A 861 -14.50 -25.35 -11.18
C PRO A 861 -14.13 -26.62 -10.39
N GLN A 862 -12.85 -26.91 -10.17
CA GLN A 862 -12.42 -28.17 -9.57
C GLN A 862 -12.63 -28.20 -8.05
N VAL A 863 -13.26 -29.28 -7.57
CA VAL A 863 -13.33 -29.71 -6.17
C VAL A 863 -12.38 -30.90 -6.01
N ILE A 864 -11.51 -30.82 -5.00
CA ILE A 864 -10.52 -31.85 -4.68
C ILE A 864 -10.97 -32.53 -3.39
N GLU A 865 -10.86 -33.85 -3.33
CA GLU A 865 -11.18 -34.63 -2.12
C GLU A 865 -10.32 -34.13 -0.95
N ASP A 866 -10.93 -34.01 0.23
CA ASP A 866 -10.31 -33.52 1.48
C ASP A 866 -9.83 -32.05 1.49
N GLU A 867 -10.07 -31.29 0.41
CA GLU A 867 -9.80 -29.84 0.36
C GLU A 867 -11.09 -29.01 0.43
N ALA A 868 -11.05 -27.90 1.17
CA ALA A 868 -12.16 -26.95 1.25
C ALA A 868 -12.25 -26.10 -0.01
N LYS A 869 -13.42 -26.09 -0.66
CA LYS A 869 -13.70 -25.32 -1.87
C LYS A 869 -14.50 -24.06 -1.56
N LEU A 870 -13.96 -22.88 -1.88
CA LEU A 870 -14.72 -21.62 -1.80
C LEU A 870 -15.84 -21.58 -2.86
N LEU A 871 -17.05 -21.31 -2.39
CA LEU A 871 -18.27 -21.24 -3.19
C LEU A 871 -18.72 -19.79 -3.42
N GLY A 872 -19.48 -19.57 -4.50
CA GLY A 872 -20.07 -18.29 -4.87
C GLY A 872 -21.46 -18.43 -5.50
N PRO A 873 -22.18 -17.31 -5.72
CA PRO A 873 -23.51 -17.31 -6.31
C PRO A 873 -23.49 -17.86 -7.74
N GLY A 874 -24.24 -18.93 -7.99
CA GLY A 874 -24.16 -19.77 -9.19
C GLY A 874 -24.96 -19.27 -10.41
N ALA A 875 -25.67 -18.14 -10.30
CA ALA A 875 -26.48 -17.58 -11.38
C ALA A 875 -25.59 -17.10 -12.55
N GLY A 876 -25.41 -17.97 -13.56
CA GLY A 876 -24.57 -17.71 -14.74
C GLY A 876 -23.17 -18.36 -14.72
N LEU A 877 -22.81 -19.08 -13.65
CA LEU A 877 -21.55 -19.81 -13.53
C LEU A 877 -21.69 -21.29 -13.96
N SER A 878 -20.58 -21.86 -14.45
CA SER A 878 -20.49 -23.29 -14.82
C SER A 878 -20.66 -24.20 -13.59
N ASN A 879 -20.87 -25.50 -13.80
CA ASN A 879 -20.96 -26.49 -12.72
C ASN A 879 -19.59 -26.71 -12.04
N MET A 880 -19.59 -27.11 -10.77
CA MET A 880 -18.39 -27.65 -10.13
C MET A 880 -18.07 -29.03 -10.70
N THR A 881 -16.79 -29.41 -10.68
CA THR A 881 -16.29 -30.69 -11.18
C THR A 881 -15.46 -31.40 -10.12
N MET A 882 -15.68 -32.70 -9.93
CA MET A 882 -14.84 -33.56 -9.07
C MET A 882 -14.58 -34.89 -9.75
N ASP A 883 -13.36 -35.40 -9.65
CA ASP A 883 -13.00 -36.73 -10.14
C ASP A 883 -13.05 -37.76 -9.00
N PHE A 884 -14.05 -38.64 -9.02
CA PHE A 884 -14.21 -39.67 -7.99
C PHE A 884 -13.33 -40.88 -8.29
N SER A 885 -12.27 -41.04 -7.51
CA SER A 885 -11.22 -42.06 -7.70
C SER A 885 -11.71 -43.50 -7.45
N THR A 886 -12.68 -43.68 -6.54
CA THR A 886 -13.23 -44.99 -6.18
C THR A 886 -14.76 -44.98 -6.04
N SER A 887 -15.39 -46.13 -6.28
CA SER A 887 -16.83 -46.33 -6.02
C SER A 887 -17.09 -46.45 -4.52
N GLY A 888 -18.07 -45.72 -3.99
CA GLY A 888 -18.47 -45.81 -2.58
C GLY A 888 -19.27 -44.60 -2.12
N GLU A 889 -19.52 -44.54 -0.82
CA GLU A 889 -20.18 -43.40 -0.17
C GLU A 889 -19.18 -42.25 0.07
N TYR A 890 -19.60 -41.03 -0.28
CA TYR A 890 -18.89 -39.79 0.00
C TYR A 890 -19.77 -38.85 0.81
N THR A 891 -19.17 -38.17 1.77
CA THR A 891 -19.78 -37.16 2.61
C THR A 891 -19.48 -35.77 2.03
N PHE A 892 -20.52 -35.03 1.72
CA PHE A 892 -20.44 -33.62 1.35
C PHE A 892 -20.75 -32.78 2.59
N ILE A 893 -19.88 -31.83 2.91
CA ILE A 893 -20.03 -30.89 4.03
C ILE A 893 -20.00 -29.48 3.46
N LEU A 894 -21.12 -28.78 3.56
CA LEU A 894 -21.22 -27.36 3.27
C LEU A 894 -21.09 -26.59 4.58
N ASP A 895 -20.03 -25.82 4.71
CA ASP A 895 -19.89 -24.79 5.72
C ASP A 895 -20.41 -23.47 5.16
N ALA A 896 -21.55 -23.03 5.69
CA ALA A 896 -22.15 -21.72 5.43
C ALA A 896 -22.27 -20.91 6.72
N SER A 897 -21.43 -21.16 7.72
CA SER A 897 -21.40 -20.39 8.97
C SER A 897 -21.08 -18.90 8.74
N ASP A 898 -20.32 -18.61 7.67
CA ASP A 898 -20.16 -17.28 7.08
C ASP A 898 -21.05 -17.15 5.82
N ARG A 899 -21.86 -16.08 5.75
CA ARG A 899 -22.79 -15.85 4.64
C ARG A 899 -22.10 -15.26 3.41
N GLU A 900 -20.96 -14.59 3.60
CA GLU A 900 -20.11 -14.01 2.56
C GLU A 900 -19.15 -15.06 1.99
N LEU A 901 -18.60 -15.93 2.85
CA LEU A 901 -17.67 -17.00 2.45
C LEU A 901 -18.24 -18.38 2.79
N ARG A 902 -18.47 -19.22 1.79
CA ARG A 902 -19.03 -20.58 1.97
C ARG A 902 -18.05 -21.61 1.45
N TYR A 903 -17.86 -22.69 2.18
CA TYR A 903 -16.92 -23.74 1.81
C TYR A 903 -17.61 -25.09 1.63
N LEU A 904 -17.29 -25.80 0.56
CA LEU A 904 -17.67 -27.20 0.39
C LEU A 904 -16.45 -28.09 0.56
N SER A 905 -16.54 -29.09 1.43
CA SER A 905 -15.57 -30.18 1.52
C SER A 905 -16.25 -31.50 1.16
N VAL A 906 -15.52 -32.39 0.49
CA VAL A 906 -16.01 -33.71 0.09
C VAL A 906 -15.00 -34.77 0.54
N HIS A 907 -15.49 -35.79 1.25
CA HIS A 907 -14.67 -36.83 1.87
C HIS A 907 -15.23 -38.21 1.59
N GLN A 908 -14.40 -39.25 1.48
CA GLN A 908 -14.89 -40.62 1.48
C GLN A 908 -15.48 -41.00 2.86
N THR A 909 -16.71 -41.56 2.89
CA THR A 909 -17.43 -41.84 4.15
C THR A 909 -16.69 -42.85 5.05
N GLN A 910 -15.91 -43.76 4.47
CA GLN A 910 -14.93 -44.57 5.20
C GLN A 910 -13.55 -43.89 5.10
N MET A 911 -13.24 -43.01 6.06
CA MET A 911 -12.04 -42.15 6.11
C MET A 911 -10.69 -42.85 5.82
N TYR A 912 -10.57 -44.15 6.08
CA TYR A 912 -9.34 -44.92 5.82
C TYR A 912 -9.56 -46.06 4.80
N GLY A 913 -10.65 -46.01 4.04
CA GLY A 913 -11.02 -47.03 3.06
C GLY A 913 -10.98 -48.45 3.67
N SER A 914 -10.42 -49.42 2.95
CA SER A 914 -10.27 -50.79 3.45
C SER A 914 -9.13 -51.02 4.45
N GLU A 915 -8.36 -49.97 4.79
CA GLU A 915 -7.23 -50.12 5.71
C GLU A 915 -7.70 -50.43 7.12
N THR A 916 -7.03 -51.41 7.75
CA THR A 916 -7.31 -51.78 9.14
C THR A 916 -6.44 -50.94 10.05
N ILE A 917 -7.07 -50.40 11.08
CA ILE A 917 -6.48 -49.40 11.94
C ILE A 917 -6.56 -49.84 13.41
N TYR A 918 -5.58 -49.42 14.21
CA TYR A 918 -5.35 -49.99 15.53
C TYR A 918 -5.15 -48.92 16.59
N LEU A 919 -5.74 -49.13 17.76
CA LEU A 919 -5.33 -48.48 18.99
C LEU A 919 -4.04 -49.15 19.48
N ARG A 920 -2.97 -48.40 19.72
CA ARG A 920 -1.67 -48.96 20.11
C ARG A 920 -1.15 -48.27 21.36
N GLY A 921 -0.63 -49.03 22.31
CA GLY A 921 -0.02 -48.53 23.56
C GLY A 921 -0.88 -48.72 24.82
N VAL A 922 -2.21 -48.78 24.69
CA VAL A 922 -3.12 -48.99 25.84
C VAL A 922 -2.96 -50.39 26.45
N ASN A 923 -3.04 -51.46 25.65
CA ASN A 923 -2.72 -52.82 26.12
C ASN A 923 -1.32 -53.27 25.68
N THR A 924 -0.99 -53.04 24.41
CA THR A 924 0.32 -53.31 23.80
C THR A 924 0.56 -52.33 22.66
N TRP A 925 1.83 -52.11 22.31
CA TRP A 925 2.20 -51.35 21.12
C TRP A 925 2.11 -52.18 19.83
N ASP A 926 1.73 -53.46 19.89
CA ASP A 926 1.48 -54.30 18.70
C ASP A 926 0.10 -54.02 18.07
N ALA A 927 -0.05 -54.33 16.78
CA ALA A 927 -1.30 -54.15 16.03
C ALA A 927 -2.34 -55.24 16.35
N VAL A 928 -2.90 -55.22 17.57
CA VAL A 928 -3.88 -56.21 18.05
C VAL A 928 -5.24 -55.62 18.40
N ASP A 929 -5.28 -54.36 18.85
CA ASP A 929 -6.51 -53.68 19.29
C ASP A 929 -7.12 -52.94 18.09
N VAL A 930 -7.90 -53.66 17.28
CA VAL A 930 -8.54 -53.13 16.06
C VAL A 930 -9.66 -52.17 16.42
N LEU A 931 -9.63 -50.95 15.86
CA LEU A 931 -10.77 -50.04 15.91
C LEU A 931 -11.77 -50.43 14.82
N ALA A 932 -12.96 -50.85 15.23
CA ALA A 932 -14.02 -51.26 14.33
C ALA A 932 -14.76 -50.04 13.79
N TYR A 933 -14.97 -49.98 12.47
CA TYR A 933 -15.79 -48.95 11.85
C TYR A 933 -17.23 -49.01 12.37
N GLN A 934 -17.73 -47.88 12.86
CA GLN A 934 -19.06 -47.74 13.45
C GLN A 934 -20.08 -47.07 12.52
N GLY A 935 -19.67 -46.64 11.32
CA GLY A 935 -20.43 -45.72 10.48
C GLY A 935 -20.00 -44.26 10.70
N ASP A 936 -20.46 -43.35 9.83
CA ASP A 936 -20.24 -41.90 9.95
C ASP A 936 -18.78 -41.46 10.12
N SER A 937 -17.84 -42.16 9.47
CA SER A 937 -16.40 -41.91 9.62
C SER A 937 -15.87 -42.07 11.05
N VAL A 938 -16.58 -42.81 11.91
CA VAL A 938 -16.17 -43.12 13.29
C VAL A 938 -15.65 -44.54 13.36
N TYR A 939 -14.51 -44.72 14.02
CA TYR A 939 -13.94 -46.02 14.34
C TYR A 939 -13.77 -46.13 15.86
N ALA A 940 -14.22 -47.24 16.43
CA ALA A 940 -14.25 -47.39 17.88
C ALA A 940 -13.79 -48.76 18.37
N ILE A 941 -13.24 -48.76 19.59
CA ILE A 941 -12.91 -49.97 20.35
C ILE A 941 -13.21 -49.73 21.83
N ASP A 942 -13.79 -50.74 22.47
CA ASP A 942 -14.06 -50.75 23.91
C ASP A 942 -12.96 -51.52 24.62
N VAL A 943 -12.26 -50.87 25.56
CA VAL A 943 -11.14 -51.45 26.30
C VAL A 943 -11.40 -51.36 27.80
N SER A 944 -11.28 -52.48 28.52
CA SER A 944 -11.36 -52.49 29.98
C SER A 944 -10.03 -52.09 30.60
N LEU A 945 -10.01 -51.00 31.36
CA LEU A 945 -8.81 -50.40 31.95
C LEU A 945 -8.91 -50.32 33.48
N SER A 946 -7.77 -50.44 34.15
CA SER A 946 -7.63 -50.07 35.56
C SER A 946 -7.33 -48.58 35.73
N ALA A 947 -7.60 -48.01 36.90
CA ALA A 947 -7.22 -46.63 37.21
C ALA A 947 -5.70 -46.43 37.06
N GLY A 948 -5.29 -45.39 36.35
CA GLY A 948 -3.88 -45.12 36.03
C GLY A 948 -3.72 -44.25 34.79
N THR A 949 -2.47 -43.94 34.44
CA THR A 949 -2.11 -43.16 33.24
C THR A 949 -1.63 -44.09 32.13
N TYR A 950 -2.12 -43.90 30.90
CA TYR A 950 -1.77 -44.70 29.73
C TYR A 950 -1.24 -43.79 28.63
N ASN A 951 -0.27 -44.29 27.85
CA ASN A 951 0.21 -43.65 26.63
C ASN A 951 -0.19 -44.47 25.42
N PHE A 952 -0.69 -43.83 24.37
CA PHE A 952 -1.21 -44.54 23.21
C PHE A 952 -1.17 -43.69 21.94
N LYS A 953 -1.40 -44.37 20.81
CA LYS A 953 -1.56 -43.80 19.48
C LYS A 953 -2.62 -44.55 18.71
N PHE A 954 -2.97 -43.95 17.59
CA PHE A 954 -3.75 -44.58 16.56
C PHE A 954 -2.91 -44.73 15.29
N ALA A 955 -2.81 -45.95 14.74
CA ALA A 955 -1.95 -46.22 13.58
C ALA A 955 -2.40 -47.43 12.77
N ASP A 956 -1.89 -47.55 11.55
CA ASP A 956 -1.95 -48.79 10.77
C ASP A 956 -0.97 -49.86 11.32
N ALA A 957 -0.98 -51.05 10.74
CA ALA A 957 -0.13 -52.15 11.18
C ALA A 957 1.38 -51.86 11.05
N ASN A 958 1.77 -51.06 10.05
CA ASN A 958 3.16 -50.84 9.66
C ASN A 958 3.74 -49.49 10.11
N TRP A 959 2.95 -48.66 10.82
CA TRP A 959 3.25 -47.25 11.09
C TRP A 959 3.48 -46.45 9.80
N GLY A 960 2.78 -46.82 8.74
CA GLY A 960 2.96 -46.31 7.38
C GLY A 960 2.12 -45.07 7.13
N ALA A 961 1.01 -45.24 6.42
CA ALA A 961 0.15 -44.15 5.99
C ALA A 961 -0.66 -43.55 7.15
N ILE A 962 -0.84 -44.30 8.23
CA ILE A 962 -1.61 -43.88 9.40
C ILE A 962 -0.73 -43.98 10.63
N ASN A 963 -0.40 -42.82 11.22
CA ASN A 963 0.36 -42.71 12.46
C ASN A 963 0.05 -41.38 13.13
N TYR A 964 -0.93 -41.37 14.04
CA TYR A 964 -1.45 -40.14 14.64
C TYR A 964 -1.23 -40.07 16.15
N GLY A 965 -0.94 -38.87 16.62
CA GLY A 965 -0.67 -38.56 18.02
C GLY A 965 -0.91 -37.09 18.37
N LEU A 966 -0.31 -36.62 19.46
CA LEU A 966 -0.37 -35.22 19.90
C LEU A 966 1.03 -34.60 20.04
N ASN A 967 1.11 -33.27 20.05
CA ASN A 967 2.36 -32.56 20.29
C ASN A 967 2.89 -32.91 21.69
N SER A 968 4.21 -33.07 21.84
CA SER A 968 4.85 -33.42 23.11
C SER A 968 4.56 -32.42 24.24
N ASP A 969 4.35 -31.14 23.88
CA ASP A 969 4.10 -30.05 24.82
C ASP A 969 2.62 -29.97 25.25
N ASP A 970 1.72 -30.67 24.54
CA ASP A 970 0.28 -30.74 24.82
C ASP A 970 -0.27 -32.13 24.46
N LYS A 971 0.23 -33.15 25.17
CA LYS A 971 -0.07 -34.57 24.91
C LYS A 971 -1.26 -35.13 25.71
N ILE A 972 -1.89 -34.33 26.57
CA ILE A 972 -2.90 -34.82 27.53
C ILE A 972 -4.28 -34.82 26.88
N MET A 973 -4.96 -35.97 26.95
CA MET A 973 -6.35 -36.14 26.55
C MET A 973 -7.26 -36.25 27.77
N LEU A 974 -8.33 -35.46 27.79
CA LEU A 974 -9.37 -35.49 28.83
C LEU A 974 -10.53 -36.41 28.42
N LEU A 975 -11.17 -37.06 29.40
CA LEU A 975 -12.32 -37.93 29.14
C LEU A 975 -13.52 -37.10 28.66
N GLY A 976 -14.13 -37.53 27.56
CA GLY A 976 -15.30 -36.89 26.96
C GLY A 976 -14.98 -35.79 25.94
N GLU A 977 -13.76 -35.25 25.95
CA GLU A 977 -13.39 -34.12 25.08
C GLU A 977 -12.65 -34.63 23.83
N PRO A 978 -13.15 -34.34 22.61
CA PRO A 978 -12.46 -34.67 21.38
C PRO A 978 -11.23 -33.78 21.17
N ARG A 979 -10.16 -34.34 20.62
CA ARG A 979 -8.92 -33.61 20.27
C ARG A 979 -8.50 -33.95 18.85
N THR A 980 -8.12 -32.94 18.07
CA THR A 980 -7.53 -33.12 16.73
C THR A 980 -6.13 -33.72 16.84
N LEU A 981 -5.86 -34.76 16.07
CA LEU A 981 -4.58 -35.47 16.06
C LEU A 981 -3.66 -34.97 14.94
N ILE A 982 -2.35 -35.14 15.16
CA ILE A 982 -1.30 -34.72 14.23
C ILE A 982 -0.56 -35.95 13.70
N TYR A 983 -0.37 -35.99 12.37
CA TYR A 983 0.38 -37.05 11.71
C TYR A 983 1.85 -37.06 12.15
N ASN A 984 2.39 -38.24 12.43
CA ASN A 984 3.76 -38.46 12.92
C ASN A 984 4.13 -37.72 14.23
N ALA A 985 3.14 -37.34 15.06
CA ALA A 985 3.38 -36.68 16.34
C ALA A 985 3.69 -37.65 17.50
N GLY A 986 3.84 -37.12 18.71
CA GLY A 986 4.16 -37.86 19.94
C GLY A 986 2.99 -38.70 20.47
N ASP A 987 3.25 -39.50 21.50
CA ASP A 987 2.23 -40.37 22.12
C ASP A 987 1.19 -39.54 22.90
N ILE A 988 -0.07 -39.98 22.86
CA ILE A 988 -1.19 -39.39 23.59
C ILE A 988 -1.21 -39.94 25.01
N GLU A 989 -1.32 -39.08 26.02
CA GLU A 989 -1.43 -39.45 27.43
C GLU A 989 -2.86 -39.28 27.94
N ILE A 990 -3.43 -40.30 28.57
CA ILE A 990 -4.75 -40.22 29.22
C ILE A 990 -4.72 -40.74 30.66
N VAL A 991 -5.43 -40.05 31.55
CA VAL A 991 -5.62 -40.46 32.94
C VAL A 991 -6.99 -41.13 33.11
N ILE A 992 -6.98 -42.39 33.51
CA ILE A 992 -8.17 -43.19 33.82
C ILE A 992 -8.45 -43.11 35.32
N PRO A 993 -9.57 -42.48 35.75
CA PRO A 993 -9.81 -42.18 37.16
C PRO A 993 -10.32 -43.38 37.97
N ALA A 994 -10.94 -44.37 37.33
CA ALA A 994 -11.49 -45.57 37.97
C ALA A 994 -11.39 -46.79 37.04
N ALA A 995 -11.39 -48.00 37.60
CA ALA A 995 -11.45 -49.20 36.78
C ALA A 995 -12.81 -49.33 36.09
N GLY A 996 -12.82 -49.54 34.78
CA GLY A 996 -14.05 -49.56 33.97
C GLY A 996 -13.77 -49.90 32.50
N THR A 997 -14.82 -49.90 31.68
CA THR A 997 -14.69 -50.01 30.22
C THR A 997 -14.72 -48.61 29.62
N TYR A 998 -13.76 -48.34 28.74
CA TYR A 998 -13.60 -47.07 28.07
C TYR A 998 -13.67 -47.29 26.56
N ARG A 999 -14.45 -46.45 25.86
CA ARG A 999 -14.51 -46.44 24.40
C ARG A 999 -13.55 -45.39 23.86
N PHE A 1000 -12.65 -45.83 22.98
CA PHE A 1000 -11.79 -44.96 22.19
C PHE A 1000 -12.43 -44.80 20.83
N GLU A 1001 -12.65 -43.56 20.40
CA GLU A 1001 -13.26 -43.21 19.12
C GLU A 1001 -12.28 -42.36 18.32
N VAL A 1002 -12.01 -42.76 17.08
CA VAL A 1002 -11.39 -41.90 16.05
C VAL A 1002 -12.51 -41.41 15.16
N ILE A 1003 -12.61 -40.09 15.01
CA ILE A 1003 -13.73 -39.37 14.42
C ILE A 1003 -13.18 -38.62 13.20
N GLY A 1004 -13.64 -39.01 12.02
CA GLY A 1004 -13.39 -38.29 10.77
C GLY A 1004 -14.41 -37.19 10.49
N PRO A 1005 -14.61 -36.79 9.22
CA PRO A 1005 -14.14 -37.48 8.00
C PRO A 1005 -12.78 -37.02 7.47
N ASN A 1006 -12.16 -35.97 8.04
CA ASN A 1006 -10.85 -35.50 7.61
C ASN A 1006 -9.75 -36.46 8.07
N ASP A 1007 -9.18 -37.22 7.14
CA ASP A 1007 -8.15 -38.22 7.42
C ASP A 1007 -6.77 -37.61 7.75
N THR A 1008 -6.54 -36.35 7.36
CA THR A 1008 -5.33 -35.57 7.66
C THR A 1008 -5.38 -34.89 9.03
N GLN A 1009 -6.58 -34.65 9.56
CA GLN A 1009 -6.82 -34.05 10.88
C GLN A 1009 -7.93 -34.80 11.66
N PRO A 1010 -7.78 -36.12 11.90
CA PRO A 1010 -8.81 -36.89 12.58
C PRO A 1010 -8.90 -36.45 14.04
N GLN A 1011 -10.11 -36.42 14.58
CA GLN A 1011 -10.33 -36.18 16.01
C GLN A 1011 -10.35 -37.49 16.78
N MET A 1012 -9.99 -37.44 18.05
CA MET A 1012 -10.09 -38.60 18.93
C MET A 1012 -10.74 -38.23 20.26
N ARG A 1013 -11.64 -39.10 20.70
CA ARG A 1013 -12.40 -38.95 21.94
C ARG A 1013 -12.36 -40.26 22.74
N VAL A 1014 -12.23 -40.15 24.05
CA VAL A 1014 -12.32 -41.30 24.96
C VAL A 1014 -13.43 -41.08 25.97
N ILE A 1015 -14.38 -42.01 26.04
CA ILE A 1015 -15.53 -41.95 26.95
C ILE A 1015 -15.55 -43.14 27.89
N ALA A 1016 -15.98 -42.92 29.14
CA ALA A 1016 -16.28 -43.99 30.08
C ALA A 1016 -17.67 -44.57 29.76
N LEU A 1017 -17.79 -45.91 29.69
CA LEU A 1017 -19.05 -46.62 29.42
C LEU A 1017 -19.76 -47.11 30.69
#